data_AF-A0A975QMN1-F1
#
_entry.id   AF-A0A975QMN1-F1
#
_cell.length_a   1.000
_cell.length_b   1.000
_cell.length_c   1.000
_cell.angle_alpha   90.00
_cell.angle_beta   90.00
_cell.angle_gamma   90.00
#
_symmetry.space_group_name_H-M   'P 1'
#
loop_
_entity.id
_entity.type
_entity.pdbx_description
1 polymer ?
#
loop_
_entity_poly.entity_id
_entity_poly.type
_entity_poly.pdbx_seq_one_letter_code
_entity_poly.pdbx_strand_id
1 'polypeptide(L)'
;MKNSVRSLGRIVLVVFIFLLSGCSLIYKTNTEETKVVDVTTEDTKVDDTTTEVTTTETEIVETKLISKSKELTAIDIASEYVIKAKKLATYTHKDDLAVSYVNISEFIKFMDGGIVDLNISKNEIMTISYTFDIPSELQPNYDITYTYEMTIDAENEVISYNDFDMVSNLNVPMLSQYETDLIISDIEVFDDDPSVEINLALYNMDIVLFEDGYYIPLYLANLFFTGATINVYEMNDYIYIIDDFSDLNELFDAFEIDNSKNVSDISLYTKNYLALYFDYFYGLKDYKNIETYRTVLDDYDFEEKDSFNELFNELERFIIKQNDLHTSLISAGYLGEDYTPIKPKSNKLSKYITAYKNNQCYLRESEISYRSYENIFVIEVNQFTLDTKDLLKPAMEEAKKYDDIIIDVRCNPGGNLIGVVELLSYMTDEKIPVSYINPATGGKIIEYYDTTNNVFLDKNFYVYTSPATFSAANLFTSIVKDQGLGIVFGGKTSGGASAIIYTVLPDGALIVNSSNFTLINKDGEVIEDGIDVDLNYSYPIRWYDLIDDLTNIFVDSSEVVVYKNTGKNSVAYDFDIDRSLNGFDVINYILSVYDYETNELLHNVLFTSDDFTYNMSKGEGNVAYKVEVSVEYNITNREIEKEEIIFTDIIDDHSNTFDLYATEIPIGEKFYAYSYGVDDKDAFKFTVSESGLYRIELNENKLYSHSIFDEKGNLIGEGCDFQLEPGVYYLVASIHDVGDYSIQVRKRIIS
;
A
#
# COMPACT_ATOMS: atom_id res chain seq x y z
N MET A 1 28.08 5.13 -2.36
CA MET A 1 27.95 4.75 -0.93
C MET A 1 26.54 4.16 -0.80
N LYS A 2 26.22 2.87 -0.65
CA LYS A 2 26.71 1.77 0.20
C LYS A 2 26.84 2.13 1.67
N ASN A 3 25.71 2.11 2.37
CA ASN A 3 25.48 1.86 3.82
C ASN A 3 23.99 1.49 3.94
N SER A 4 23.61 0.22 4.05
CA SER A 4 23.50 -0.58 5.27
C SER A 4 22.26 -0.27 6.12
N VAL A 5 21.17 -0.97 5.85
CA VAL A 5 20.34 -1.57 6.92
C VAL A 5 20.15 -3.03 6.53
N ARG A 6 20.97 -3.88 7.14
CA ARG A 6 20.79 -5.33 7.24
C ARG A 6 20.58 -5.57 8.73
N SER A 7 19.33 -5.74 9.16
CA SER A 7 18.99 -6.36 10.44
C SER A 7 17.59 -6.96 10.30
N LEU A 8 17.55 -8.29 10.47
CA LEU A 8 16.39 -9.18 10.47
C LEU A 8 15.53 -9.15 9.21
N GLY A 9 15.88 -10.03 8.27
CA GLY A 9 15.01 -10.38 7.16
C GLY A 9 13.81 -11.15 7.68
N ARG A 10 12.65 -10.50 7.66
CA ARG A 10 11.37 -11.16 7.69
C ARG A 10 10.69 -10.98 6.35
N ILE A 11 10.23 -12.09 5.80
CA ILE A 11 9.30 -12.12 4.69
C ILE A 11 7.93 -12.35 5.28
N VAL A 12 7.04 -11.39 5.09
CA VAL A 12 5.61 -11.67 4.97
C VAL A 12 5.42 -12.13 3.53
N LEU A 13 5.13 -13.41 3.30
CA LEU A 13 4.63 -13.82 1.98
C LEU A 13 3.38 -14.68 2.10
N VAL A 14 2.42 -14.21 1.31
CA VAL A 14 1.14 -14.78 0.94
C VAL A 14 0.25 -15.01 2.14
N VAL A 15 -0.51 -13.96 2.48
CA VAL A 15 -1.99 -13.99 2.56
C VAL A 15 -2.50 -12.57 2.94
N PHE A 16 -2.29 -11.54 2.12
CA PHE A 16 -3.07 -10.28 2.28
C PHE A 16 -4.05 -10.02 1.13
N ILE A 17 -4.00 -10.88 0.13
CA ILE A 17 -5.11 -11.10 -0.80
C ILE A 17 -6.26 -11.84 -0.11
N PHE A 18 -6.09 -12.74 0.86
CA PHE A 18 -7.26 -13.50 1.34
C PHE A 18 -8.24 -12.67 2.18
N LEU A 19 -7.79 -11.59 2.82
CA LEU A 19 -8.66 -10.67 3.56
C LEU A 19 -9.45 -9.70 2.66
N LEU A 20 -8.97 -9.42 1.45
CA LEU A 20 -9.58 -8.41 0.56
C LEU A 20 -10.03 -8.95 -0.79
N SER A 21 -9.58 -10.16 -1.14
CA SER A 21 -9.81 -10.81 -2.43
C SER A 21 -10.88 -11.87 -2.37
N GLY A 22 -11.17 -12.46 -1.21
CA GLY A 22 -12.16 -13.52 -1.14
C GLY A 22 -11.90 -14.72 -2.04
N CYS A 23 -10.65 -14.94 -2.47
CA CYS A 23 -10.22 -15.95 -3.42
C CYS A 23 -8.69 -16.14 -3.36
N SER A 24 -8.22 -17.33 -3.67
CA SER A 24 -6.81 -17.65 -3.97
C SER A 24 -6.43 -17.22 -5.40
N LEU A 25 -5.27 -16.57 -5.61
CA LEU A 25 -4.82 -16.21 -6.97
C LEU A 25 -4.25 -17.42 -7.72
N ILE A 26 -4.60 -17.57 -9.01
CA ILE A 26 -3.85 -18.41 -9.96
C ILE A 26 -3.13 -17.53 -10.98
N TYR A 27 -1.81 -17.63 -11.04
CA TYR A 27 -1.00 -17.07 -12.12
C TYR A 27 -1.05 -17.99 -13.35
N LYS A 28 -1.27 -17.44 -14.54
CA LYS A 28 -1.19 -18.22 -15.79
C LYS A 28 0.24 -18.68 -16.08
N THR A 29 0.60 -19.87 -15.60
CA THR A 29 1.81 -20.57 -16.05
C THR A 29 1.48 -21.54 -17.19
N ASN A 30 2.18 -21.39 -18.33
CA ASN A 30 2.17 -22.38 -19.40
C ASN A 30 2.90 -23.66 -18.94
N THR A 31 2.20 -24.70 -18.46
CA THR A 31 2.59 -26.11 -18.64
C THR A 31 1.50 -27.10 -18.18
N GLU A 32 1.59 -28.31 -18.73
CA GLU A 32 0.54 -29.32 -18.97
C GLU A 32 -0.09 -30.00 -17.73
N GLU A 33 -1.38 -30.31 -17.88
CA GLU A 33 -2.24 -31.10 -16.99
C GLU A 33 -1.58 -32.40 -16.49
N THR A 34 -1.60 -32.61 -15.17
CA THR A 34 -1.47 -33.95 -14.58
C THR A 34 -2.74 -34.32 -13.83
N LYS A 35 -3.45 -35.31 -14.39
CA LYS A 35 -4.67 -35.92 -13.84
C LYS A 35 -4.37 -36.66 -12.53
N VAL A 36 -5.13 -36.33 -11.48
CA VAL A 36 -5.21 -37.13 -10.25
C VAL A 36 -6.25 -38.26 -10.44
N VAL A 37 -5.85 -39.46 -10.02
CA VAL A 37 -6.60 -40.71 -10.12
C VAL A 37 -7.38 -40.92 -8.82
N ASP A 38 -8.70 -41.10 -8.95
CA ASP A 38 -9.60 -41.55 -7.88
C ASP A 38 -9.19 -42.94 -7.35
N VAL A 39 -9.06 -43.08 -6.04
CA VAL A 39 -9.04 -44.37 -5.35
C VAL A 39 -10.11 -44.36 -4.27
N THR A 40 -11.16 -45.13 -4.51
CA THR A 40 -12.20 -45.50 -3.55
C THR A 40 -11.69 -46.62 -2.63
N THR A 41 -12.03 -46.55 -1.33
CA THR A 41 -11.96 -47.72 -0.44
C THR A 41 -13.17 -47.81 0.47
N GLU A 42 -13.70 -49.03 0.55
CA GLU A 42 -14.95 -49.46 1.16
C GLU A 42 -14.93 -49.53 2.69
N ASP A 43 -16.13 -49.33 3.26
CA ASP A 43 -16.52 -49.57 4.64
C ASP A 43 -16.34 -51.04 5.09
N THR A 44 -15.92 -51.25 6.34
CA THR A 44 -16.28 -52.45 7.11
C THR A 44 -16.70 -52.10 8.54
N LYS A 45 -17.95 -52.45 8.87
CA LYS A 45 -18.50 -52.48 10.23
C LYS A 45 -17.96 -53.68 11.02
N VAL A 46 -17.68 -53.48 12.30
CA VAL A 46 -17.77 -54.54 13.31
C VAL A 46 -18.49 -53.98 14.54
N ASP A 47 -19.49 -54.73 14.97
CA ASP A 47 -20.34 -54.55 16.14
C ASP A 47 -19.73 -55.37 17.29
N ASP A 48 -19.65 -54.84 18.50
CA ASP A 48 -19.67 -55.69 19.69
C ASP A 48 -20.24 -54.95 20.90
N THR A 49 -21.13 -55.66 21.60
CA THR A 49 -21.86 -55.22 22.79
C THR A 49 -21.25 -55.89 24.00
N THR A 50 -21.15 -55.20 25.15
CA THR A 50 -21.30 -55.87 26.45
C THR A 50 -21.56 -54.89 27.60
N THR A 51 -22.41 -55.38 28.50
CA THR A 51 -23.14 -54.75 29.61
C THR A 51 -22.33 -54.39 30.86
N GLU A 52 -22.90 -53.43 31.59
CA GLU A 52 -22.59 -52.86 32.91
C GLU A 52 -22.19 -53.83 34.04
N VAL A 53 -21.36 -53.33 34.96
CA VAL A 53 -21.50 -53.59 36.42
C VAL A 53 -21.20 -52.29 37.18
N THR A 54 -22.13 -51.92 38.07
CA THR A 54 -22.11 -50.77 38.98
C THR A 54 -21.35 -51.10 40.26
N THR A 55 -20.53 -50.18 40.76
CA THR A 55 -20.18 -50.08 42.19
C THR A 55 -20.06 -48.61 42.58
N THR A 56 -20.89 -48.22 43.54
CA THR A 56 -20.95 -46.90 44.18
C THR A 56 -19.92 -46.82 45.30
N GLU A 57 -18.92 -45.95 45.15
CA GLU A 57 -18.16 -45.39 46.26
C GLU A 57 -18.44 -43.88 46.33
N THR A 58 -18.88 -43.45 47.50
CA THR A 58 -19.21 -42.06 47.82
C THR A 58 -17.91 -41.30 48.05
N GLU A 59 -17.37 -40.71 46.98
CA GLU A 59 -16.24 -39.78 47.07
C GLU A 59 -16.70 -38.41 47.60
N ILE A 60 -15.85 -37.85 48.44
CA ILE A 60 -15.91 -36.45 48.87
C ILE A 60 -15.74 -35.62 47.60
N VAL A 61 -16.79 -34.91 47.18
CA VAL A 61 -16.78 -34.09 45.97
C VAL A 61 -15.85 -32.89 46.20
N GLU A 62 -14.59 -33.04 45.81
CA GLU A 62 -13.73 -31.92 45.50
C GLU A 62 -14.32 -31.27 44.24
N THR A 63 -14.94 -30.09 44.39
CA THR A 63 -15.48 -29.33 43.26
C THR A 63 -14.34 -28.97 42.32
N LYS A 64 -14.33 -29.57 41.12
CA LYS A 64 -13.36 -29.28 40.06
C LYS A 64 -13.39 -27.79 39.69
N LEU A 65 -12.22 -27.18 39.48
CA LEU A 65 -12.07 -25.78 39.09
C LEU A 65 -12.78 -25.48 37.77
N ILE A 66 -12.61 -26.39 36.81
CA ILE A 66 -13.30 -26.35 35.52
C ILE A 66 -13.93 -27.73 35.29
N SER A 67 -15.12 -27.75 34.68
CA SER A 67 -15.85 -28.99 34.42
C SER A 67 -16.53 -28.95 33.06
N LYS A 68 -16.59 -30.09 32.37
CA LYS A 68 -17.26 -30.20 31.07
C LYS A 68 -18.74 -29.84 31.22
N SER A 69 -19.21 -28.93 30.39
CA SER A 69 -20.53 -28.30 30.49
C SER A 69 -21.50 -28.86 29.45
N LYS A 70 -21.27 -28.55 28.17
CA LYS A 70 -22.09 -29.02 27.04
C LYS A 70 -21.23 -29.43 25.86
N GLU A 71 -21.86 -30.04 24.87
CA GLU A 71 -21.26 -30.40 23.60
C GLU A 71 -22.04 -29.71 22.49
N LEU A 72 -21.46 -28.66 21.91
CA LEU A 72 -22.09 -27.83 20.88
C LEU A 72 -22.10 -28.58 19.56
N THR A 73 -23.20 -28.50 18.81
CA THR A 73 -23.32 -29.03 17.45
C THR A 73 -22.85 -27.97 16.46
N ALA A 74 -21.89 -28.31 15.60
CA ALA A 74 -21.35 -27.40 14.61
C ALA A 74 -22.33 -27.20 13.44
N ILE A 75 -22.53 -25.94 13.06
CA ILE A 75 -23.23 -25.53 11.85
C ILE A 75 -22.24 -24.71 11.03
N ASP A 76 -21.76 -25.29 9.93
CA ASP A 76 -20.80 -24.65 9.05
C ASP A 76 -21.55 -23.91 7.93
N ILE A 77 -21.51 -22.58 7.97
CA ILE A 77 -22.04 -21.69 6.92
C ILE A 77 -20.92 -20.89 6.25
N ALA A 78 -19.65 -21.18 6.58
CA ALA A 78 -18.50 -20.62 5.88
C ALA A 78 -18.40 -21.25 4.49
N SER A 79 -18.51 -20.43 3.45
CA SER A 79 -18.52 -20.91 2.07
C SER A 79 -17.13 -21.13 1.49
N GLU A 80 -16.11 -20.46 2.03
CA GLU A 80 -14.75 -20.45 1.50
C GLU A 80 -13.81 -21.44 2.19
N TYR A 81 -14.29 -22.17 3.19
CA TYR A 81 -13.52 -23.10 4.00
C TYR A 81 -14.27 -24.43 4.20
N VAL A 82 -13.56 -25.48 4.63
CA VAL A 82 -14.17 -26.79 4.91
C VAL A 82 -13.79 -27.25 6.30
N ILE A 83 -14.64 -26.98 7.28
CA ILE A 83 -14.42 -27.43 8.66
C ILE A 83 -15.22 -28.70 8.92
N LYS A 84 -14.51 -29.83 9.11
CA LYS A 84 -15.16 -31.16 9.18
C LYS A 84 -15.71 -31.50 10.56
N ALA A 85 -15.33 -30.77 11.59
CA ALA A 85 -15.71 -31.06 12.95
C ALA A 85 -17.21 -30.86 13.14
N LYS A 86 -17.88 -31.84 13.75
CA LYS A 86 -19.34 -31.81 13.97
C LYS A 86 -19.74 -31.30 15.34
N LYS A 87 -18.78 -31.29 16.27
CA LYS A 87 -19.04 -31.03 17.67
C LYS A 87 -17.84 -30.38 18.36
N LEU A 88 -18.13 -29.51 19.33
CA LEU A 88 -17.13 -28.90 20.19
C LEU A 88 -17.55 -29.07 21.66
N ALA A 89 -16.64 -29.58 22.49
CA ALA A 89 -16.86 -29.62 23.93
C ALA A 89 -16.61 -28.25 24.54
N THR A 90 -17.52 -27.80 25.40
CA THR A 90 -17.34 -26.61 26.24
C THR A 90 -17.29 -27.00 27.70
N TYR A 91 -16.71 -26.10 28.49
CA TYR A 91 -16.43 -26.24 29.89
C TYR A 91 -16.92 -25.01 30.63
N THR A 92 -17.20 -25.16 31.92
CA THR A 92 -17.63 -24.07 32.78
C THR A 92 -16.66 -23.96 33.94
N HIS A 93 -16.26 -22.73 34.23
CA HIS A 93 -15.43 -22.41 35.38
C HIS A 93 -16.31 -22.34 36.64
N LYS A 94 -15.80 -22.82 37.78
CA LYS A 94 -16.61 -22.93 39.01
C LYS A 94 -17.09 -21.55 39.51
N ASP A 95 -16.30 -20.51 39.28
CA ASP A 95 -16.54 -19.14 39.75
C ASP A 95 -17.12 -18.25 38.63
N ASP A 96 -17.24 -18.77 37.41
CA ASP A 96 -17.74 -18.04 36.24
C ASP A 96 -18.64 -18.94 35.39
N LEU A 97 -19.94 -18.65 35.45
CA LEU A 97 -20.99 -19.34 34.70
C LEU A 97 -21.49 -18.53 33.49
N ALA A 98 -20.94 -17.33 33.27
CA ALA A 98 -21.45 -16.41 32.25
C ALA A 98 -20.98 -16.82 30.85
N VAL A 99 -19.73 -17.24 30.70
CA VAL A 99 -19.12 -17.60 29.41
C VAL A 99 -18.68 -19.06 29.36
N SER A 100 -18.67 -19.62 28.15
CA SER A 100 -18.17 -20.96 27.89
C SER A 100 -16.65 -20.96 27.75
N TYR A 101 -15.98 -21.95 28.34
CA TYR A 101 -14.55 -22.21 28.14
C TYR A 101 -14.37 -23.38 27.16
N VAL A 102 -13.23 -23.40 26.47
CA VAL A 102 -12.81 -24.51 25.61
C VAL A 102 -11.39 -24.91 25.91
N ASN A 103 -11.08 -26.20 25.72
CA ASN A 103 -9.69 -26.65 25.75
C ASN A 103 -8.99 -26.19 24.47
N ILE A 104 -7.86 -25.50 24.58
CA ILE A 104 -7.16 -24.89 23.44
C ILE A 104 -6.80 -25.94 22.38
N SER A 105 -6.31 -27.11 22.79
CA SER A 105 -5.93 -28.19 21.85
C SER A 105 -7.15 -28.82 21.17
N GLU A 106 -8.28 -28.91 21.86
CA GLU A 106 -9.54 -29.41 21.27
C GLU A 106 -10.13 -28.39 20.30
N PHE A 107 -10.02 -27.09 20.61
CA PHE A 107 -10.50 -26.00 19.75
C PHE A 107 -9.68 -25.88 18.45
N ILE A 108 -8.35 -25.90 18.53
CA ILE A 108 -7.49 -25.89 17.34
C ILE A 108 -7.83 -27.07 16.42
N LYS A 109 -8.00 -28.26 16.99
CA LYS A 109 -8.42 -29.44 16.23
C LYS A 109 -9.83 -29.32 15.66
N PHE A 110 -10.73 -28.64 16.35
CA PHE A 110 -12.07 -28.35 15.83
C PHE A 110 -12.00 -27.49 14.56
N MET A 111 -11.04 -26.58 14.48
CA MET A 111 -10.81 -25.70 13.33
C MET A 111 -10.03 -26.36 12.17
N ASP A 112 -9.68 -27.65 12.25
CA ASP A 112 -8.99 -28.40 11.20
C ASP A 112 -9.71 -28.22 9.84
N GLY A 113 -8.97 -27.72 8.84
CA GLY A 113 -9.47 -27.43 7.49
C GLY A 113 -9.86 -25.96 7.24
N GLY A 114 -9.99 -25.14 8.29
CA GLY A 114 -10.10 -23.68 8.19
C GLY A 114 -8.79 -22.95 8.52
N ILE A 115 -7.92 -23.56 9.32
CA ILE A 115 -6.60 -23.02 9.70
C ILE A 115 -5.46 -23.97 9.32
N VAL A 116 -4.26 -23.41 9.20
CA VAL A 116 -3.02 -24.16 8.92
C VAL A 116 -2.72 -25.18 10.02
N ASP A 117 -1.95 -26.22 9.68
CA ASP A 117 -1.56 -27.25 10.65
C ASP A 117 -0.63 -26.66 11.73
N LEU A 118 -1.15 -26.57 12.96
CA LEU A 118 -0.42 -26.03 14.12
C LEU A 118 0.26 -27.13 14.94
N ASN A 119 1.54 -26.94 15.24
CA ASN A 119 2.29 -27.78 16.17
C ASN A 119 2.11 -27.24 17.60
N ILE A 120 1.61 -28.10 18.50
CA ILE A 120 1.41 -27.75 19.91
C ILE A 120 2.40 -28.52 20.78
N SER A 121 3.21 -27.80 21.55
CA SER A 121 4.11 -28.31 22.57
C SER A 121 3.64 -27.84 23.95
N LYS A 122 3.61 -28.74 24.94
CA LYS A 122 3.20 -28.45 26.32
C LYS A 122 4.37 -28.77 27.25
N ASN A 123 5.14 -27.75 27.62
CA ASN A 123 6.17 -27.85 28.65
C ASN A 123 5.72 -27.05 29.88
N GLU A 124 6.57 -26.19 30.45
CA GLU A 124 6.17 -25.23 31.49
C GLU A 124 5.21 -24.16 30.93
N ILE A 125 5.43 -23.75 29.70
CA ILE A 125 4.54 -22.92 28.88
C ILE A 125 4.02 -23.73 27.68
N MET A 126 2.85 -23.38 27.17
CA MET A 126 2.35 -23.93 25.91
C MET A 126 2.94 -23.14 24.74
N THR A 127 3.48 -23.85 23.75
CA THR A 127 3.98 -23.25 22.49
C THR A 127 3.15 -23.78 21.34
N ILE A 128 2.65 -22.87 20.50
CA ILE A 128 1.88 -23.15 19.29
C ILE A 128 2.65 -22.54 18.11
N SER A 129 2.99 -23.34 17.11
CA SER A 129 3.81 -22.87 16.00
C SER A 129 3.44 -23.52 14.67
N TYR A 130 3.67 -22.82 13.56
CA TYR A 130 3.69 -23.43 12.24
C TYR A 130 4.84 -22.87 11.43
N THR A 131 5.35 -23.68 10.52
CA THR A 131 6.49 -23.35 9.67
C THR A 131 6.10 -23.56 8.22
N PHE A 132 6.47 -22.63 7.35
CA PHE A 132 6.21 -22.72 5.92
C PHE A 132 7.48 -22.43 5.11
N ASP A 133 7.49 -22.95 3.89
CA ASP A 133 8.56 -22.71 2.92
C ASP A 133 8.37 -21.36 2.23
N ILE A 134 9.44 -20.59 2.13
CA ILE A 134 9.46 -19.32 1.39
C ILE A 134 9.55 -19.63 -0.11
N PRO A 135 8.71 -19.03 -0.98
CA PRO A 135 8.78 -19.27 -2.42
C PRO A 135 10.15 -18.98 -3.04
N SER A 136 10.51 -19.81 -4.01
CA SER A 136 11.82 -19.83 -4.65
C SER A 136 12.25 -18.50 -5.27
N GLU A 137 11.28 -17.69 -5.69
CA GLU A 137 11.43 -16.37 -6.28
C GLU A 137 12.03 -15.37 -5.27
N LEU A 138 11.79 -15.57 -3.97
CA LEU A 138 12.25 -14.69 -2.90
C LEU A 138 13.47 -15.23 -2.16
N GLN A 139 13.74 -16.53 -2.24
CA GLN A 139 14.92 -17.15 -1.63
C GLN A 139 16.29 -16.51 -1.95
N PRO A 140 16.53 -15.79 -3.08
CA PRO A 140 17.81 -15.10 -3.29
C PRO A 140 18.17 -14.09 -2.21
N ASN A 141 17.17 -13.56 -1.50
CA ASN A 141 17.33 -12.51 -0.50
C ASN A 141 17.02 -12.97 0.94
N TYR A 142 16.54 -14.21 1.14
CA TYR A 142 15.97 -14.65 2.41
C TYR A 142 16.19 -16.13 2.72
N ASP A 143 15.91 -16.54 3.97
CA ASP A 143 15.99 -17.93 4.41
C ASP A 143 14.95 -18.82 3.70
N ILE A 144 15.11 -20.14 3.79
CA ILE A 144 14.29 -21.11 3.06
C ILE A 144 12.90 -21.29 3.72
N THR A 145 12.83 -21.09 5.03
CA THR A 145 11.61 -21.34 5.83
C THR A 145 11.38 -20.23 6.84
N TYR A 146 10.12 -20.00 7.18
CA TYR A 146 9.72 -19.05 8.21
C TYR A 146 8.83 -19.73 9.27
N THR A 147 9.01 -19.39 10.55
CA THR A 147 8.24 -19.97 11.66
C THR A 147 7.52 -18.89 12.46
N TYR A 148 6.19 -18.98 12.50
CA TYR A 148 5.38 -18.25 13.47
C TYR A 148 5.27 -19.05 14.76
N GLU A 149 5.40 -18.37 15.89
CA GLU A 149 5.35 -18.95 17.23
C GLU A 149 4.53 -18.06 18.16
N MET A 150 3.54 -18.67 18.80
CA MET A 150 2.80 -18.13 19.93
C MET A 150 3.13 -18.95 21.19
N THR A 151 3.36 -18.28 22.30
CA THR A 151 3.52 -18.90 23.61
C THR A 151 2.41 -18.45 24.55
N ILE A 152 1.96 -19.37 25.40
CA ILE A 152 0.89 -19.17 26.36
C ILE A 152 1.43 -19.55 27.74
N ASP A 153 1.60 -18.53 28.57
CA ASP A 153 1.96 -18.63 29.98
C ASP A 153 0.69 -18.44 30.82
N ALA A 154 0.08 -19.56 31.22
CA ALA A 154 -1.13 -19.56 32.03
C ALA A 154 -0.89 -19.14 33.49
N GLU A 155 0.35 -19.22 34.00
CA GLU A 155 0.67 -18.78 35.36
C GLU A 155 0.70 -17.25 35.46
N ASN A 156 1.21 -16.60 34.41
CA ASN A 156 1.31 -15.13 34.34
C ASN A 156 0.21 -14.47 33.51
N GLU A 157 -0.69 -15.25 32.90
CA GLU A 157 -1.79 -14.77 32.04
C GLU A 157 -1.26 -13.98 30.82
N VAL A 158 -0.16 -14.45 30.24
CA VAL A 158 0.53 -13.79 29.12
C VAL A 158 0.47 -14.66 27.87
N ILE A 159 0.10 -14.05 26.75
CA ILE A 159 0.27 -14.62 25.40
C ILE A 159 1.36 -13.79 24.71
N SER A 160 2.41 -14.44 24.21
CA SER A 160 3.48 -13.77 23.47
C SER A 160 3.60 -14.32 22.06
N TYR A 161 3.88 -13.44 21.11
CA TYR A 161 4.12 -13.78 19.72
C TYR A 161 5.54 -13.39 19.35
N ASN A 162 6.25 -14.26 18.62
CA ASN A 162 7.45 -13.82 17.91
C ASN A 162 7.10 -12.90 16.72
N ASP A 163 5.82 -12.88 16.34
CA ASP A 163 5.18 -11.94 15.43
C ASP A 163 3.69 -12.05 15.46
N PHE A 164 3.09 -10.88 15.60
CA PHE A 164 1.68 -10.74 15.73
C PHE A 164 0.90 -11.00 14.43
N ASP A 165 1.54 -10.86 13.27
CA ASP A 165 0.96 -11.22 11.97
C ASP A 165 0.59 -12.71 11.88
N MET A 166 1.08 -13.55 12.81
CA MET A 166 0.61 -14.93 12.97
C MET A 166 -0.91 -14.99 12.97
N VAL A 167 -1.60 -14.11 13.70
CA VAL A 167 -3.07 -14.15 13.84
C VAL A 167 -3.74 -13.96 12.48
N SER A 168 -3.24 -13.04 11.65
CA SER A 168 -3.78 -12.80 10.31
C SER A 168 -3.43 -13.88 9.29
N ASN A 169 -2.44 -14.72 9.57
CA ASN A 169 -1.94 -15.76 8.66
C ASN A 169 -2.30 -17.19 9.07
N LEU A 170 -3.23 -17.38 10.01
CA LEU A 170 -3.67 -18.71 10.43
C LEU A 170 -4.57 -19.41 9.42
N ASN A 171 -5.35 -18.68 8.61
CA ASN A 171 -6.32 -19.30 7.70
C ASN A 171 -5.62 -20.03 6.55
N VAL A 172 -6.16 -21.19 6.16
CA VAL A 172 -5.71 -21.86 4.91
C VAL A 172 -6.13 -21.03 3.69
N PRO A 173 -5.59 -21.31 2.49
CA PRO A 173 -6.11 -20.68 1.29
C PRO A 173 -7.61 -20.98 1.08
N MET A 174 -8.38 -19.93 0.76
CA MET A 174 -9.81 -20.03 0.39
C MET A 174 -10.04 -20.96 -0.81
N LEU A 175 -11.21 -21.57 -0.85
CA LEU A 175 -11.64 -22.49 -1.92
C LEU A 175 -11.78 -21.82 -3.28
N SER A 176 -12.36 -20.62 -3.32
CA SER A 176 -12.54 -19.87 -4.55
C SER A 176 -11.21 -19.37 -5.09
N GLN A 177 -11.13 -19.24 -6.42
CA GLN A 177 -9.92 -18.89 -7.14
C GLN A 177 -10.17 -17.71 -8.08
N TYR A 178 -9.22 -16.77 -8.12
CA TYR A 178 -9.23 -15.62 -8.99
C TYR A 178 -8.09 -15.69 -10.01
N GLU A 179 -8.43 -15.61 -11.29
CA GLU A 179 -7.44 -15.57 -12.38
C GLU A 179 -7.05 -14.13 -12.71
N THR A 180 -5.85 -13.74 -12.31
CA THR A 180 -5.27 -12.43 -12.64
C THR A 180 -4.04 -12.57 -13.53
N ASP A 181 -3.79 -11.54 -14.34
CA ASP A 181 -2.51 -11.41 -15.05
C ASP A 181 -1.53 -10.54 -14.23
N LEU A 182 -1.97 -9.99 -13.09
CA LEU A 182 -1.13 -9.29 -12.12
C LEU A 182 -0.16 -10.25 -11.44
N ILE A 183 0.99 -9.73 -11.02
CA ILE A 183 2.00 -10.41 -10.21
C ILE A 183 2.53 -9.45 -9.15
N ILE A 184 2.94 -10.00 -8.01
CA ILE A 184 3.73 -9.23 -7.04
C ILE A 184 5.18 -9.33 -7.51
N SER A 185 5.70 -8.20 -7.99
CA SER A 185 7.05 -8.09 -8.57
C SER A 185 8.13 -7.86 -7.53
N ASP A 186 7.78 -7.28 -6.38
CA ASP A 186 8.69 -6.96 -5.28
C ASP A 186 7.93 -6.70 -3.98
N ILE A 187 8.61 -6.83 -2.85
CA ILE A 187 8.07 -6.51 -1.52
C ILE A 187 9.17 -5.87 -0.67
N GLU A 188 8.85 -4.72 -0.08
CA GLU A 188 9.69 -4.06 0.91
C GLU A 188 9.04 -4.17 2.29
N VAL A 189 9.85 -4.54 3.30
CA VAL A 189 9.42 -4.67 4.70
C VAL A 189 10.27 -3.76 5.56
N PHE A 190 9.61 -2.95 6.39
CA PHE A 190 10.20 -2.01 7.32
C PHE A 190 9.67 -2.33 8.72
N ASP A 191 10.38 -3.20 9.43
CA ASP A 191 10.00 -3.62 10.77
C ASP A 191 11.26 -3.93 11.59
N ASP A 192 11.35 -3.33 12.77
CA ASP A 192 12.46 -3.55 13.69
C ASP A 192 12.20 -4.74 14.64
N ASP A 193 10.92 -4.99 15.01
CA ASP A 193 10.52 -6.05 15.93
C ASP A 193 8.99 -6.30 15.89
N PRO A 194 8.52 -7.34 15.18
CA PRO A 194 7.09 -7.68 15.12
C PRO A 194 6.54 -8.36 16.37
N SER A 195 7.37 -8.61 17.39
CA SER A 195 6.94 -9.34 18.57
C SER A 195 5.93 -8.52 19.39
N VAL A 196 4.90 -9.22 19.88
CA VAL A 196 3.85 -8.61 20.71
C VAL A 196 3.61 -9.50 21.91
N GLU A 197 3.52 -8.88 23.09
CA GLU A 197 3.13 -9.52 24.33
C GLU A 197 1.78 -8.96 24.78
N ILE A 198 0.82 -9.86 25.02
CA ILE A 198 -0.52 -9.55 25.51
C ILE A 198 -0.63 -10.07 26.94
N ASN A 199 -0.72 -9.15 27.89
CA ASN A 199 -1.01 -9.48 29.28
C ASN A 199 -2.52 -9.44 29.53
N LEU A 200 -3.15 -10.62 29.61
CA LEU A 200 -4.59 -10.80 29.78
C LEU A 200 -5.08 -10.36 31.17
N ALA A 201 -4.23 -10.42 32.19
CA ALA A 201 -4.54 -9.94 33.55
C ALA A 201 -4.96 -8.46 33.55
N LEU A 202 -4.39 -7.65 32.66
CA LEU A 202 -4.72 -6.23 32.50
C LEU A 202 -6.16 -5.99 32.04
N TYR A 203 -6.80 -7.01 31.49
CA TYR A 203 -8.17 -7.01 30.97
C TYR A 203 -9.09 -7.90 31.82
N ASN A 204 -8.66 -8.37 32.99
CA ASN A 204 -9.39 -9.33 33.83
C ASN A 204 -9.80 -10.60 33.07
N MET A 205 -8.87 -11.15 32.30
CA MET A 205 -9.03 -12.41 31.57
C MET A 205 -7.96 -13.39 32.01
N ASP A 206 -8.32 -14.66 32.10
CA ASP A 206 -7.47 -15.72 32.61
C ASP A 206 -7.38 -16.91 31.65
N ILE A 207 -6.36 -17.73 31.89
CA ILE A 207 -6.15 -19.02 31.22
C ILE A 207 -6.08 -20.08 32.31
N VAL A 208 -6.99 -21.04 32.27
CA VAL A 208 -7.12 -22.03 33.34
C VAL A 208 -6.30 -23.27 32.99
N LEU A 209 -5.31 -23.59 33.83
CA LEU A 209 -4.59 -24.85 33.79
C LEU A 209 -5.29 -25.89 34.69
N PHE A 210 -5.78 -26.98 34.11
CA PHE A 210 -6.46 -28.04 34.86
C PHE A 210 -6.23 -29.42 34.23
N GLU A 211 -5.82 -30.41 35.03
CA GLU A 211 -5.59 -31.80 34.56
C GLU A 211 -4.74 -31.86 33.26
N ASP A 212 -3.65 -31.08 33.19
CA ASP A 212 -2.74 -30.92 32.03
C ASP A 212 -3.37 -30.30 30.76
N GLY A 213 -4.60 -29.81 30.85
CA GLY A 213 -5.31 -29.04 29.83
C GLY A 213 -5.19 -27.53 30.05
N TYR A 214 -5.05 -26.80 28.94
CA TYR A 214 -5.18 -25.34 28.92
C TYR A 214 -6.57 -24.99 28.44
N TYR A 215 -7.29 -24.19 29.22
CA TYR A 215 -8.65 -23.78 28.95
C TYR A 215 -8.74 -22.26 28.90
N ILE A 216 -9.49 -21.75 27.93
CA ILE A 216 -9.66 -20.32 27.71
C ILE A 216 -11.13 -20.03 27.38
N PRO A 217 -11.66 -18.83 27.69
CA PRO A 217 -12.99 -18.44 27.22
C PRO A 217 -13.13 -18.58 25.69
N LEU A 218 -14.28 -19.05 25.22
CA LEU A 218 -14.53 -19.31 23.81
C LEU A 218 -14.36 -18.07 22.93
N TYR A 219 -14.74 -16.89 23.40
CA TYR A 219 -14.56 -15.64 22.65
C TYR A 219 -13.08 -15.27 22.45
N LEU A 220 -12.19 -15.67 23.38
CA LEU A 220 -10.74 -15.52 23.20
C LEU A 220 -10.17 -16.62 22.31
N ALA A 221 -10.70 -17.84 22.41
CA ALA A 221 -10.33 -18.90 21.47
C ALA A 221 -10.68 -18.51 20.04
N ASN A 222 -11.86 -17.89 19.85
CA ASN A 222 -12.27 -17.27 18.59
C ASN A 222 -11.22 -16.23 18.15
N LEU A 223 -10.94 -15.23 18.98
CA LEU A 223 -9.99 -14.16 18.66
C LEU A 223 -8.58 -14.66 18.26
N PHE A 224 -8.03 -15.65 18.96
CA PHE A 224 -6.62 -16.03 18.80
C PHE A 224 -6.38 -17.23 17.88
N PHE A 225 -7.39 -18.06 17.59
CA PHE A 225 -7.19 -19.34 16.91
C PHE A 225 -8.09 -19.58 15.70
N THR A 226 -8.87 -18.60 15.24
CA THR A 226 -9.69 -18.75 14.01
C THR A 226 -9.11 -17.99 12.82
N GLY A 227 -8.04 -17.22 13.01
CA GLY A 227 -7.44 -16.39 11.98
C GLY A 227 -8.21 -15.07 11.77
N ALA A 228 -7.98 -14.41 10.63
CA ALA A 228 -8.60 -13.11 10.36
C ALA A 228 -9.93 -13.20 9.60
N THR A 229 -10.20 -14.30 8.90
CA THR A 229 -11.38 -14.41 8.02
C THR A 229 -12.46 -15.34 8.54
N ILE A 230 -12.19 -16.16 9.56
CA ILE A 230 -13.15 -17.12 10.13
C ILE A 230 -13.49 -16.67 11.55
N ASN A 231 -14.76 -16.75 11.91
CA ASN A 231 -15.27 -16.56 13.26
C ASN A 231 -16.16 -17.74 13.66
N VAL A 232 -16.26 -17.98 14.97
CA VAL A 232 -17.23 -18.91 15.54
C VAL A 232 -18.22 -18.19 16.45
N TYR A 233 -19.49 -18.59 16.38
CA TYR A 233 -20.58 -17.97 17.13
C TYR A 233 -21.34 -19.03 17.93
N GLU A 234 -21.27 -18.95 19.25
CA GLU A 234 -22.01 -19.84 20.14
C GLU A 234 -23.45 -19.36 20.30
N MET A 235 -24.41 -20.26 20.07
CA MET A 235 -25.83 -20.01 20.31
C MET A 235 -26.52 -21.26 20.84
N ASN A 236 -27.00 -21.21 22.08
CA ASN A 236 -27.68 -22.33 22.74
C ASN A 236 -26.83 -23.62 22.69
N ASP A 237 -27.30 -24.64 21.97
CA ASP A 237 -26.64 -25.94 21.80
C ASP A 237 -25.79 -26.04 20.51
N TYR A 238 -25.61 -24.92 19.80
CA TYR A 238 -24.92 -24.84 18.51
C TYR A 238 -23.70 -23.93 18.54
N ILE A 239 -22.77 -24.22 17.62
CA ILE A 239 -21.68 -23.32 17.27
C ILE A 239 -21.70 -23.12 15.75
N TYR A 240 -21.92 -21.88 15.33
CA TYR A 240 -21.88 -21.50 13.93
C TYR A 240 -20.46 -21.16 13.54
N ILE A 241 -20.03 -21.62 12.38
CA ILE A 241 -18.76 -21.23 11.77
C ILE A 241 -19.13 -20.30 10.61
N ILE A 242 -18.58 -19.09 10.65
CA ILE A 242 -18.81 -18.05 9.65
C ILE A 242 -17.47 -17.57 9.10
N ASP A 243 -17.48 -17.15 7.85
CA ASP A 243 -16.39 -16.43 7.19
C ASP A 243 -16.87 -15.08 6.66
N ASP A 244 -15.96 -14.30 6.08
CA ASP A 244 -16.26 -12.97 5.52
C ASP A 244 -17.27 -12.98 4.35
N PHE A 245 -17.54 -14.15 3.77
CA PHE A 245 -18.46 -14.36 2.62
C PHE A 245 -19.79 -14.98 3.02
N SER A 246 -19.94 -15.34 4.29
CA SER A 246 -21.12 -16.00 4.82
C SER A 246 -22.35 -15.08 4.73
N ASP A 247 -23.48 -15.63 4.31
CA ASP A 247 -24.76 -14.92 4.38
C ASP A 247 -25.23 -14.85 5.83
N LEU A 248 -24.90 -13.75 6.50
CA LEU A 248 -25.26 -13.55 7.90
C LEU A 248 -26.79 -13.54 8.15
N ASN A 249 -27.62 -13.39 7.11
CA ASN A 249 -29.07 -13.55 7.29
C ASN A 249 -29.44 -14.97 7.70
N GLU A 250 -28.72 -15.99 7.24
CA GLU A 250 -28.94 -17.38 7.67
C GLU A 250 -28.69 -17.53 9.18
N LEU A 251 -27.65 -16.86 9.71
CA LEU A 251 -27.38 -16.82 11.13
C LEU A 251 -28.48 -16.05 11.90
N PHE A 252 -28.87 -14.87 11.41
CA PHE A 252 -29.86 -14.02 12.07
C PHE A 252 -31.26 -14.66 12.09
N ASP A 253 -31.66 -15.31 11.00
CA ASP A 253 -32.93 -16.04 10.93
C ASP A 253 -32.99 -17.24 11.90
N ALA A 254 -31.83 -17.74 12.34
CA ALA A 254 -31.72 -18.83 13.30
C ALA A 254 -31.68 -18.37 14.77
N PHE A 255 -31.68 -17.06 15.03
CA PHE A 255 -31.61 -16.56 16.40
C PHE A 255 -32.79 -17.01 17.26
N GLU A 256 -32.45 -17.58 18.41
CA GLU A 256 -33.41 -17.99 19.43
C GLU A 256 -33.10 -17.22 20.71
N ILE A 257 -33.97 -16.26 21.06
CA ILE A 257 -33.78 -15.38 22.21
C ILE A 257 -33.53 -16.17 23.49
N ASP A 258 -32.40 -15.91 24.15
CA ASP A 258 -32.04 -16.49 25.45
C ASP A 258 -31.63 -15.41 26.46
N ASN A 259 -32.61 -14.88 27.18
CA ASN A 259 -32.36 -13.89 28.24
C ASN A 259 -32.01 -14.52 29.60
N SER A 260 -31.54 -15.77 29.64
CA SER A 260 -31.18 -16.44 30.90
C SER A 260 -29.86 -15.96 31.49
N LYS A 261 -29.00 -15.34 30.67
CA LYS A 261 -27.70 -14.82 31.05
C LYS A 261 -27.81 -13.60 31.97
N ASN A 262 -26.92 -13.50 32.95
CA ASN A 262 -26.83 -12.33 33.82
C ASN A 262 -26.17 -11.16 33.07
N VAL A 263 -26.92 -10.06 32.91
CA VAL A 263 -26.46 -8.88 32.17
C VAL A 263 -25.22 -8.25 32.80
N SER A 264 -25.13 -8.18 34.13
CA SER A 264 -23.98 -7.55 34.80
C SER A 264 -22.66 -8.25 34.46
N ASP A 265 -22.71 -9.58 34.41
CA ASP A 265 -21.53 -10.41 34.17
C ASP A 265 -21.13 -10.30 32.69
N ILE A 266 -22.10 -10.48 31.78
CA ILE A 266 -21.90 -10.37 30.33
C ILE A 266 -21.41 -8.97 29.92
N SER A 267 -21.93 -7.92 30.57
CA SER A 267 -21.51 -6.55 30.29
C SER A 267 -20.03 -6.32 30.64
N LEU A 268 -19.57 -6.88 31.77
CA LEU A 268 -18.16 -6.79 32.17
C LEU A 268 -17.25 -7.55 31.19
N TYR A 269 -17.64 -8.76 30.76
CA TYR A 269 -16.90 -9.49 29.72
C TYR A 269 -16.83 -8.71 28.41
N THR A 270 -17.93 -8.09 28.01
CA THR A 270 -17.99 -7.28 26.78
C THR A 270 -17.06 -6.07 26.89
N LYS A 271 -17.09 -5.34 28.01
CA LYS A 271 -16.17 -4.22 28.27
C LYS A 271 -14.71 -4.66 28.17
N ASN A 272 -14.35 -5.72 28.89
CA ASN A 272 -12.99 -6.23 28.94
C ASN A 272 -12.50 -6.71 27.57
N TYR A 273 -13.35 -7.42 26.84
CA TYR A 273 -13.07 -7.88 25.48
C TYR A 273 -12.86 -6.71 24.52
N LEU A 274 -13.75 -5.71 24.52
CA LEU A 274 -13.58 -4.51 23.69
C LEU A 274 -12.28 -3.79 24.00
N ALA A 275 -11.88 -3.72 25.28
CA ALA A 275 -10.63 -3.10 25.66
C ALA A 275 -9.42 -3.84 25.06
N LEU A 276 -9.37 -5.17 25.18
CA LEU A 276 -8.32 -6.00 24.58
C LEU A 276 -8.33 -5.88 23.06
N TYR A 277 -9.51 -6.06 22.46
CA TYR A 277 -9.70 -6.09 21.02
C TYR A 277 -9.28 -4.76 20.39
N PHE A 278 -9.74 -3.63 20.91
CA PHE A 278 -9.36 -2.33 20.38
C PHE A 278 -7.92 -1.92 20.73
N ASP A 279 -7.28 -2.55 21.73
CA ASP A 279 -5.88 -2.30 22.04
C ASP A 279 -4.90 -2.94 21.07
N TYR A 280 -5.24 -4.12 20.54
CA TYR A 280 -4.33 -4.93 19.72
C TYR A 280 -4.83 -5.23 18.31
N PHE A 281 -6.13 -5.15 18.01
CA PHE A 281 -6.72 -5.59 16.74
C PHE A 281 -7.43 -4.46 15.96
N TYR A 282 -7.53 -3.26 16.55
CA TYR A 282 -8.14 -2.10 15.90
C TYR A 282 -7.08 -1.18 15.28
N GLY A 283 -7.04 -1.13 13.94
CA GLY A 283 -5.96 -0.47 13.19
C GLY A 283 -5.91 1.06 13.29
N LEU A 284 -6.87 1.70 13.94
CA LEU A 284 -6.89 3.16 14.06
C LEU A 284 -6.59 3.67 15.47
N LYS A 285 -6.17 2.80 16.40
CA LYS A 285 -5.82 3.20 17.77
C LYS A 285 -4.75 4.30 17.81
N ASP A 286 -3.60 4.05 17.19
CA ASP A 286 -2.47 5.00 17.19
C ASP A 286 -2.78 6.24 16.37
N TYR A 287 -3.44 6.07 15.23
CA TYR A 287 -3.95 7.17 14.41
C TYR A 287 -4.85 8.13 15.21
N LYS A 288 -5.70 7.58 16.08
CA LYS A 288 -6.58 8.36 16.98
C LYS A 288 -5.87 8.87 18.23
N ASN A 289 -4.57 8.61 18.39
CA ASN A 289 -3.77 8.96 19.56
C ASN A 289 -4.34 8.38 20.86
N ILE A 290 -4.83 7.13 20.82
CA ILE A 290 -5.37 6.43 21.98
C ILE A 290 -4.29 5.53 22.58
N GLU A 291 -3.90 5.79 23.82
CA GLU A 291 -2.89 4.97 24.53
C GLU A 291 -3.44 3.59 24.87
N THR A 292 -4.64 3.52 25.46
CA THR A 292 -5.32 2.26 25.75
C THR A 292 -6.84 2.41 25.77
N TYR A 293 -7.54 1.40 25.26
CA TYR A 293 -8.99 1.36 25.30
C TYR A 293 -9.56 0.95 26.66
N ARG A 294 -8.73 0.42 27.57
CA ARG A 294 -9.14 0.17 28.97
C ARG A 294 -9.67 1.42 29.64
N THR A 295 -8.95 2.53 29.53
CA THR A 295 -9.37 3.82 30.11
C THR A 295 -10.45 4.52 29.29
N VAL A 296 -10.50 4.28 27.97
CA VAL A 296 -11.58 4.85 27.12
C VAL A 296 -12.93 4.26 27.51
N LEU A 297 -12.98 2.95 27.79
CA LEU A 297 -14.21 2.25 28.13
C LEU A 297 -14.74 2.54 29.54
N ASP A 298 -13.94 3.18 30.41
CA ASP A 298 -14.42 3.66 31.71
C ASP A 298 -15.48 4.78 31.59
N ASP A 299 -15.53 5.50 30.47
CA ASP A 299 -16.52 6.58 30.22
C ASP A 299 -17.92 6.05 29.80
N TYR A 300 -18.09 4.73 29.75
CA TYR A 300 -19.29 4.07 29.21
C TYR A 300 -20.12 3.32 30.27
N ASP A 301 -19.65 3.22 31.52
CA ASP A 301 -20.40 2.65 32.65
C ASP A 301 -21.06 1.29 32.30
N PHE A 302 -20.32 0.38 31.66
CA PHE A 302 -20.82 -0.97 31.29
C PHE A 302 -21.25 -1.74 32.55
N GLU A 303 -20.51 -1.60 33.65
CA GLU A 303 -20.77 -2.27 34.92
C GLU A 303 -22.10 -1.91 35.57
N GLU A 304 -22.72 -0.79 35.15
CA GLU A 304 -24.00 -0.32 35.69
C GLU A 304 -25.21 -0.78 34.86
N LYS A 305 -25.02 -1.47 33.72
CA LYS A 305 -26.12 -1.87 32.83
C LYS A 305 -26.92 -3.03 33.43
N ASP A 306 -28.23 -2.86 33.53
CA ASP A 306 -29.14 -3.84 34.14
C ASP A 306 -30.02 -4.61 33.13
N SER A 307 -29.95 -4.23 31.85
CA SER A 307 -30.64 -4.90 30.75
C SER A 307 -29.81 -4.95 29.48
N PHE A 308 -30.03 -5.97 28.64
CA PHE A 308 -29.35 -6.11 27.35
C PHE A 308 -29.58 -4.91 26.43
N ASN A 309 -30.78 -4.31 26.44
CA ASN A 309 -31.04 -3.08 25.67
C ASN A 309 -30.16 -1.91 26.11
N GLU A 310 -29.91 -1.74 27.42
CA GLU A 310 -29.01 -0.70 27.91
C GLU A 310 -27.55 -1.00 27.55
N LEU A 311 -27.13 -2.26 27.62
CA LEU A 311 -25.82 -2.72 27.16
C LEU A 311 -25.59 -2.39 25.68
N PHE A 312 -26.51 -2.81 24.80
CA PHE A 312 -26.35 -2.60 23.35
C PHE A 312 -26.42 -1.12 22.96
N ASN A 313 -27.23 -0.31 23.65
CA ASN A 313 -27.21 1.15 23.48
C ASN A 313 -25.86 1.77 23.80
N GLU A 314 -25.20 1.25 24.84
CA GLU A 314 -23.89 1.74 25.26
C GLU A 314 -22.77 1.26 24.33
N LEU A 315 -22.82 -0.01 23.91
CA LEU A 315 -21.96 -0.58 22.88
C LEU A 315 -22.05 0.25 21.61
N GLU A 316 -23.25 0.51 21.10
CA GLU A 316 -23.42 1.32 19.89
C GLU A 316 -22.93 2.76 20.10
N ARG A 317 -23.13 3.35 21.29
CA ARG A 317 -22.57 4.67 21.63
C ARG A 317 -21.04 4.66 21.53
N PHE A 318 -20.38 3.62 22.04
CA PHE A 318 -18.92 3.43 21.95
C PHE A 318 -18.45 3.30 20.50
N ILE A 319 -19.12 2.47 19.71
CA ILE A 319 -18.83 2.25 18.29
C ILE A 319 -19.00 3.55 17.49
N ILE A 320 -20.11 4.26 17.63
CA ILE A 320 -20.37 5.55 16.96
C ILE A 320 -19.32 6.60 17.33
N LYS A 321 -18.81 6.57 18.57
CA LYS A 321 -17.80 7.50 19.06
C LYS A 321 -16.43 7.30 18.43
N GLN A 322 -16.13 6.12 17.89
CA GLN A 322 -14.92 5.91 17.11
C GLN A 322 -14.91 6.77 15.84
N ASN A 323 -16.08 7.21 15.35
CA ASN A 323 -16.23 8.06 14.17
C ASN A 323 -15.49 7.50 12.94
N ASP A 324 -15.57 6.18 12.80
CA ASP A 324 -14.96 5.36 11.77
C ASP A 324 -16.09 4.76 10.91
N LEU A 325 -15.96 4.84 9.58
CA LEU A 325 -16.96 4.31 8.65
C LEU A 325 -16.87 2.79 8.47
N HIS A 326 -15.73 2.18 8.75
CA HIS A 326 -15.50 0.74 8.75
C HIS A 326 -15.86 0.07 10.07
N THR A 327 -16.22 0.84 11.11
CA THR A 327 -16.59 0.29 12.42
C THR A 327 -18.06 0.49 12.74
N SER A 328 -18.81 -0.60 12.83
CA SER A 328 -20.25 -0.57 13.11
C SER A 328 -20.76 -1.83 13.81
N LEU A 329 -21.88 -1.70 14.52
CA LEU A 329 -22.63 -2.82 15.08
C LEU A 329 -23.51 -3.42 13.96
N ILE A 330 -23.29 -4.69 13.64
CA ILE A 330 -24.06 -5.42 12.62
C ILE A 330 -25.33 -5.97 13.25
N SER A 331 -25.19 -6.60 14.41
CA SER A 331 -26.27 -7.24 15.14
C SER A 331 -26.02 -7.18 16.63
N ALA A 332 -27.09 -7.03 17.41
CA ALA A 332 -27.05 -7.17 18.87
C ALA A 332 -27.09 -8.64 19.32
N GLY A 333 -27.08 -9.59 18.37
CA GLY A 333 -27.04 -11.02 18.66
C GLY A 333 -28.37 -11.58 19.20
N TYR A 334 -28.31 -12.85 19.62
CA TYR A 334 -29.47 -13.58 20.14
C TYR A 334 -29.95 -13.08 21.52
N LEU A 335 -29.13 -12.28 22.21
CA LEU A 335 -29.46 -11.64 23.49
C LEU A 335 -30.23 -10.31 23.31
N GLY A 336 -30.32 -9.79 22.08
CA GLY A 336 -30.82 -8.44 21.79
C GLY A 336 -31.57 -8.29 20.47
N GLU A 337 -32.23 -9.34 19.97
CA GLU A 337 -32.83 -9.36 18.62
C GLU A 337 -33.75 -8.16 18.32
N ASP A 338 -34.48 -7.64 19.32
CA ASP A 338 -35.38 -6.47 19.19
C ASP A 338 -34.65 -5.10 19.27
N TYR A 339 -33.31 -5.08 19.31
CA TYR A 339 -32.52 -3.87 19.46
C TYR A 339 -32.72 -2.92 18.27
N THR A 340 -32.93 -1.63 18.57
CA THR A 340 -33.09 -0.59 17.55
C THR A 340 -31.88 0.34 17.53
N PRO A 341 -31.10 0.37 16.43
CA PRO A 341 -29.94 1.25 16.27
C PRO A 341 -30.25 2.74 16.46
N ILE A 342 -29.35 3.43 17.14
CA ILE A 342 -29.31 4.88 17.33
C ILE A 342 -28.94 5.53 16.00
N LYS A 343 -29.73 6.51 15.56
CA LYS A 343 -29.41 7.31 14.37
C LYS A 343 -28.50 8.48 14.77
N PRO A 344 -27.20 8.45 14.44
CA PRO A 344 -26.30 9.54 14.81
C PRO A 344 -26.71 10.84 14.09
N LYS A 345 -26.72 11.94 14.84
CA LYS A 345 -27.15 13.27 14.32
C LYS A 345 -26.07 13.98 13.50
N SER A 346 -24.79 13.75 13.82
CA SER A 346 -23.65 14.38 13.15
C SER A 346 -22.35 13.61 13.44
N ASN A 347 -21.84 12.90 12.44
CA ASN A 347 -20.57 12.16 12.43
C ASN A 347 -20.12 11.89 10.98
N LYS A 348 -19.00 11.20 10.78
CA LYS A 348 -18.45 10.81 9.46
C LYS A 348 -19.51 10.09 8.60
N LEU A 349 -20.27 9.17 9.19
CA LEU A 349 -21.40 8.47 8.54
C LEU A 349 -22.47 9.42 8.01
N SER A 350 -22.91 10.42 8.79
CA SER A 350 -23.90 11.38 8.32
C SER A 350 -23.41 12.23 7.13
N LYS A 351 -22.12 12.58 7.10
CA LYS A 351 -21.51 13.32 5.98
C LYS A 351 -21.46 12.46 4.73
N TYR A 352 -21.01 11.20 4.87
CA TYR A 352 -20.98 10.22 3.79
C TYR A 352 -22.38 10.00 3.20
N ILE A 353 -23.40 9.73 4.03
CA ILE A 353 -24.78 9.53 3.57
C ILE A 353 -25.33 10.76 2.82
N THR A 354 -25.04 11.97 3.31
CA THR A 354 -25.44 13.21 2.63
C THR A 354 -24.73 13.34 1.28
N ALA A 355 -23.43 13.05 1.19
CA ALA A 355 -22.69 13.08 -0.07
C ALA A 355 -23.22 12.04 -1.07
N TYR A 356 -23.50 10.83 -0.60
CA TYR A 356 -24.07 9.75 -1.41
C TYR A 356 -25.40 10.15 -2.05
N LYS A 357 -26.28 10.81 -1.27
CA LYS A 357 -27.55 11.36 -1.76
C LYS A 357 -27.36 12.53 -2.73
N ASN A 358 -26.50 13.48 -2.39
CA ASN A 358 -26.25 14.67 -3.20
C ASN A 358 -25.65 14.33 -4.57
N ASN A 359 -24.82 13.28 -4.64
CA ASN A 359 -24.23 12.78 -5.89
C ASN A 359 -25.14 11.81 -6.65
N GLN A 360 -26.33 11.50 -6.12
CA GLN A 360 -27.30 10.57 -6.70
C GLN A 360 -26.76 9.14 -6.90
N CYS A 361 -25.91 8.68 -5.98
CA CYS A 361 -25.25 7.37 -6.11
C CYS A 361 -26.23 6.19 -6.12
N TYR A 362 -27.40 6.35 -5.51
CA TYR A 362 -28.49 5.35 -5.55
C TYR A 362 -29.08 5.10 -6.96
N LEU A 363 -28.73 5.90 -7.97
CA LEU A 363 -29.13 5.68 -9.37
C LEU A 363 -28.11 4.84 -10.16
N ARG A 364 -26.98 4.48 -9.55
CA ARG A 364 -25.89 3.74 -10.19
C ARG A 364 -25.95 2.27 -9.80
N GLU A 365 -26.52 1.46 -10.68
CA GLU A 365 -26.75 0.04 -10.41
C GLU A 365 -25.64 -0.88 -10.97
N SER A 366 -24.92 -0.42 -12.01
CA SER A 366 -23.83 -1.17 -12.62
C SER A 366 -22.50 -0.83 -11.97
N GLU A 367 -21.68 -1.85 -11.73
CA GLU A 367 -20.31 -1.67 -11.27
C GLU A 367 -19.50 -0.81 -12.24
N ILE A 368 -19.45 -1.20 -13.53
CA ILE A 368 -18.83 -0.42 -14.59
C ILE A 368 -19.90 0.06 -15.57
N SER A 369 -19.89 1.35 -15.89
CA SER A 369 -20.63 1.91 -17.02
C SER A 369 -19.79 2.99 -17.71
N TYR A 370 -20.07 3.33 -18.96
CA TYR A 370 -19.29 4.34 -19.65
C TYR A 370 -20.11 5.10 -20.69
N ARG A 371 -19.64 6.30 -21.02
CA ARG A 371 -20.25 7.23 -21.98
C ARG A 371 -19.18 8.15 -22.56
N SER A 372 -19.46 8.74 -23.71
CA SER A 372 -18.60 9.78 -24.28
C SER A 372 -19.28 11.14 -24.29
N TYR A 373 -18.47 12.19 -24.13
CA TYR A 373 -18.85 13.59 -24.28
C TYR A 373 -17.82 14.26 -25.18
N GLU A 374 -18.20 14.50 -26.43
CA GLU A 374 -17.29 15.05 -27.45
C GLU A 374 -16.00 14.21 -27.54
N ASN A 375 -14.86 14.75 -27.07
CA ASN A 375 -13.55 14.10 -27.11
C ASN A 375 -13.15 13.43 -25.78
N ILE A 376 -13.99 13.50 -24.74
CA ILE A 376 -13.73 12.87 -23.46
C ILE A 376 -14.52 11.58 -23.30
N PHE A 377 -13.86 10.51 -22.85
CA PHE A 377 -14.49 9.26 -22.46
C PHE A 377 -14.63 9.17 -20.95
N VAL A 378 -15.82 8.86 -20.44
CA VAL A 378 -16.10 8.75 -19.01
C VAL A 378 -16.42 7.31 -18.68
N ILE A 379 -15.63 6.70 -17.80
CA ILE A 379 -15.84 5.38 -17.22
C ILE A 379 -16.27 5.57 -15.76
N GLU A 380 -17.49 5.21 -15.44
CA GLU A 380 -17.96 5.15 -14.05
C GLU A 380 -17.59 3.80 -13.45
N VAL A 381 -16.89 3.83 -12.33
CA VAL A 381 -16.51 2.66 -11.53
C VAL A 381 -17.17 2.82 -10.17
N ASN A 382 -18.26 2.10 -9.93
CA ASN A 382 -19.14 2.31 -8.76
C ASN A 382 -18.91 1.31 -7.62
N GLN A 383 -18.12 0.28 -7.84
CA GLN A 383 -17.67 -0.68 -6.83
C GLN A 383 -16.41 -1.38 -7.36
N PHE A 384 -15.58 -1.92 -6.47
CA PHE A 384 -14.54 -2.88 -6.84
C PHE A 384 -14.92 -4.28 -6.38
N THR A 385 -14.97 -5.23 -7.31
CA THR A 385 -15.26 -6.64 -7.05
C THR A 385 -14.19 -7.51 -7.70
N LEU A 386 -14.31 -8.83 -7.58
CA LEU A 386 -13.49 -9.75 -8.35
C LEU A 386 -13.79 -9.64 -9.86
N ASP A 387 -15.02 -9.32 -10.23
CA ASP A 387 -15.43 -9.21 -11.65
C ASP A 387 -14.90 -7.94 -12.32
N THR A 388 -14.33 -6.98 -11.56
CA THR A 388 -13.87 -5.68 -12.07
C THR A 388 -12.97 -5.81 -13.29
N LYS A 389 -12.02 -6.75 -13.30
CA LYS A 389 -11.12 -6.99 -14.44
C LYS A 389 -11.88 -7.23 -15.74
N ASP A 390 -12.84 -8.15 -15.71
CA ASP A 390 -13.61 -8.54 -16.90
C ASP A 390 -14.57 -7.42 -17.32
N LEU A 391 -15.11 -6.67 -16.35
CA LEU A 391 -16.01 -5.54 -16.59
C LEU A 391 -15.29 -4.31 -17.14
N LEU A 392 -14.02 -4.07 -16.78
CA LEU A 392 -13.21 -2.98 -17.28
C LEU A 392 -12.82 -3.16 -18.74
N LYS A 393 -12.51 -4.39 -19.15
CA LYS A 393 -11.99 -4.71 -20.49
C LYS A 393 -12.79 -4.07 -21.64
N PRO A 394 -14.13 -4.21 -21.75
CA PRO A 394 -14.88 -3.57 -22.83
C PRO A 394 -14.87 -2.03 -22.75
N ALA A 395 -14.85 -1.45 -21.54
CA ALA A 395 -14.78 0.00 -21.36
C ALA A 395 -13.43 0.55 -21.82
N MET A 396 -12.33 -0.11 -21.45
CA MET A 396 -10.97 0.29 -21.81
C MET A 396 -10.68 0.12 -23.31
N GLU A 397 -11.22 -0.90 -23.97
CA GLU A 397 -11.12 -1.03 -25.43
C GLU A 397 -11.80 0.12 -26.18
N GLU A 398 -12.93 0.62 -25.68
CA GLU A 398 -13.59 1.80 -26.24
C GLU A 398 -12.81 3.09 -25.94
N ALA A 399 -12.25 3.18 -24.73
CA ALA A 399 -11.47 4.33 -24.26
C ALA A 399 -10.25 4.64 -25.12
N LYS A 400 -9.63 3.62 -25.74
CA LYS A 400 -8.49 3.77 -26.68
C LYS A 400 -8.72 4.78 -27.81
N LYS A 401 -9.98 5.06 -28.15
CA LYS A 401 -10.36 6.00 -29.22
C LYS A 401 -10.31 7.48 -28.81
N TYR A 402 -10.11 7.75 -27.53
CA TYR A 402 -10.11 9.09 -26.93
C TYR A 402 -8.73 9.37 -26.34
N ASP A 403 -8.36 10.64 -26.20
CA ASP A 403 -7.08 11.02 -25.58
C ASP A 403 -7.26 11.37 -24.09
N ASP A 404 -8.46 11.86 -23.73
CA ASP A 404 -8.85 12.21 -22.37
C ASP A 404 -9.85 11.21 -21.80
N ILE A 405 -9.50 10.58 -20.68
CA ILE A 405 -10.30 9.56 -20.01
C ILE A 405 -10.59 9.99 -18.57
N ILE A 406 -11.87 10.08 -18.22
CA ILE A 406 -12.33 10.32 -16.85
C ILE A 406 -12.72 9.00 -16.21
N ILE A 407 -12.07 8.67 -15.09
CA ILE A 407 -12.44 7.59 -14.18
C ILE A 407 -13.32 8.18 -13.07
N ASP A 408 -14.63 7.99 -13.17
CA ASP A 408 -15.62 8.48 -12.21
C ASP A 408 -15.86 7.45 -11.09
N VAL A 409 -15.20 7.67 -9.96
CA VAL A 409 -15.34 6.90 -8.71
C VAL A 409 -16.13 7.67 -7.64
N ARG A 410 -16.89 8.71 -8.03
CA ARG A 410 -17.53 9.63 -7.08
C ARG A 410 -18.58 8.98 -6.18
N CYS A 411 -19.08 7.82 -6.60
CA CYS A 411 -20.08 7.02 -5.92
C CYS A 411 -19.56 5.64 -5.51
N ASN A 412 -18.25 5.43 -5.56
CA ASN A 412 -17.63 4.15 -5.26
C ASN A 412 -17.34 4.02 -3.75
N PRO A 413 -18.01 3.09 -3.03
CA PRO A 413 -17.78 2.87 -1.61
C PRO A 413 -16.51 2.06 -1.33
N GLY A 414 -15.79 1.61 -2.37
CA GLY A 414 -14.63 0.74 -2.31
C GLY A 414 -14.96 -0.70 -2.71
N GLY A 415 -14.27 -1.65 -2.08
CA GLY A 415 -14.38 -3.08 -2.35
C GLY A 415 -13.01 -3.74 -2.43
N ASN A 416 -12.84 -4.61 -3.42
CA ASN A 416 -11.67 -5.48 -3.55
C ASN A 416 -10.41 -4.72 -4.03
N LEU A 417 -9.28 -4.88 -3.34
CA LEU A 417 -8.03 -4.20 -3.72
C LEU A 417 -7.46 -4.68 -5.06
N ILE A 418 -7.68 -5.94 -5.43
CA ILE A 418 -7.23 -6.45 -6.73
C ILE A 418 -7.95 -5.72 -7.86
N GLY A 419 -9.26 -5.43 -7.72
CA GLY A 419 -9.98 -4.60 -8.68
C GLY A 419 -9.40 -3.19 -8.84
N VAL A 420 -8.83 -2.63 -7.77
CA VAL A 420 -8.12 -1.34 -7.81
C VAL A 420 -6.82 -1.46 -8.62
N VAL A 421 -6.00 -2.47 -8.36
CA VAL A 421 -4.74 -2.70 -9.08
C VAL A 421 -4.99 -3.02 -10.56
N GLU A 422 -6.03 -3.80 -10.87
CA GLU A 422 -6.45 -4.08 -12.26
C GLU A 422 -6.79 -2.77 -13.00
N LEU A 423 -7.49 -1.82 -12.37
CA LEU A 423 -7.76 -0.51 -12.95
C LEU A 423 -6.48 0.32 -13.14
N LEU A 424 -5.62 0.38 -12.12
CA LEU A 424 -4.35 1.12 -12.17
C LEU A 424 -3.41 0.59 -13.26
N SER A 425 -3.45 -0.71 -13.57
CA SER A 425 -2.64 -1.31 -14.64
C SER A 425 -2.91 -0.76 -16.05
N TYR A 426 -4.07 -0.13 -16.27
CA TYR A 426 -4.36 0.60 -17.52
C TYR A 426 -3.77 2.02 -17.51
N MET A 427 -3.43 2.57 -16.34
CA MET A 427 -2.98 3.95 -16.16
C MET A 427 -1.46 4.10 -16.06
N THR A 428 -0.73 3.01 -15.81
CA THR A 428 0.74 3.02 -15.75
C THR A 428 1.34 1.71 -16.23
N ASP A 429 2.54 1.76 -16.82
CA ASP A 429 3.40 0.60 -17.07
C ASP A 429 4.53 0.47 -16.03
N GLU A 430 4.55 1.34 -15.02
CA GLU A 430 5.41 1.21 -13.83
C GLU A 430 4.79 0.28 -12.78
N LYS A 431 5.63 -0.18 -11.83
CA LYS A 431 5.17 -0.97 -10.69
C LYS A 431 4.17 -0.16 -9.85
N ILE A 432 3.07 -0.78 -9.44
CA ILE A 432 2.01 -0.17 -8.62
C ILE A 432 2.24 -0.50 -7.15
N PRO A 433 2.59 0.47 -6.29
CA PRO A 433 2.83 0.23 -4.87
C PRO A 433 1.51 0.22 -4.07
N VAL A 434 1.30 -0.83 -3.27
CA VAL A 434 0.29 -0.89 -2.22
C VAL A 434 1.00 -0.94 -0.88
N SER A 435 0.87 0.12 -0.09
CA SER A 435 1.57 0.27 1.19
C SER A 435 0.61 0.16 2.36
N TYR A 436 1.02 -0.55 3.41
CA TYR A 436 0.25 -0.69 4.65
C TYR A 436 1.16 -0.82 5.89
N ILE A 437 0.59 -0.56 7.06
CA ILE A 437 1.21 -0.72 8.37
C ILE A 437 0.33 -1.62 9.23
N ASN A 438 0.95 -2.44 10.08
CA ASN A 438 0.33 -3.07 11.24
C ASN A 438 0.58 -2.19 12.49
N PRO A 439 -0.42 -1.45 13.00
CA PRO A 439 -0.22 -0.56 14.15
C PRO A 439 0.14 -1.29 15.44
N ALA A 440 -0.21 -2.58 15.58
CA ALA A 440 0.12 -3.34 16.79
C ALA A 440 1.62 -3.65 16.88
N THR A 441 2.33 -3.71 15.74
CA THR A 441 3.77 -3.98 15.68
C THR A 441 4.59 -2.76 15.23
N GLY A 442 3.97 -1.81 14.53
CA GLY A 442 4.65 -0.74 13.81
C GLY A 442 5.26 -1.17 12.47
N GLY A 443 5.13 -2.46 12.11
CA GLY A 443 5.68 -3.02 10.88
C GLY A 443 4.99 -2.45 9.64
N LYS A 444 5.78 -1.90 8.70
CA LYS A 444 5.32 -1.36 7.42
C LYS A 444 5.72 -2.28 6.27
N ILE A 445 4.80 -2.50 5.34
CA ILE A 445 5.01 -3.32 4.14
C ILE A 445 4.60 -2.52 2.91
N ILE A 446 5.38 -2.66 1.84
CA ILE A 446 5.05 -2.16 0.50
C ILE A 446 5.09 -3.33 -0.46
N GLU A 447 3.96 -3.62 -1.09
CA GLU A 447 3.85 -4.60 -2.17
C GLU A 447 3.85 -3.90 -3.52
N TYR A 448 4.71 -4.34 -4.43
CA TYR A 448 4.79 -3.78 -5.78
C TYR A 448 4.15 -4.71 -6.79
N TYR A 449 3.01 -4.30 -7.32
CA TYR A 449 2.28 -5.04 -8.33
C TYR A 449 2.76 -4.67 -9.74
N ASP A 450 2.78 -5.67 -10.61
CA ASP A 450 3.06 -5.53 -12.04
C ASP A 450 2.09 -6.46 -12.81
N THR A 451 2.06 -6.38 -14.13
CA THR A 451 1.25 -7.24 -14.98
C THR A 451 2.11 -8.07 -15.92
N THR A 452 1.81 -9.36 -16.03
CA THR A 452 2.42 -10.25 -17.03
C THR A 452 2.02 -9.90 -18.46
N ASN A 453 0.93 -9.13 -18.63
CA ASN A 453 0.47 -8.64 -19.92
C ASN A 453 0.23 -7.13 -19.84
N ASN A 454 1.05 -6.35 -20.55
CA ASN A 454 0.93 -4.89 -20.53
C ASN A 454 -0.38 -4.45 -21.19
N VAL A 455 -1.23 -3.79 -20.40
CA VAL A 455 -2.53 -3.21 -20.81
C VAL A 455 -2.56 -1.68 -20.70
N PHE A 456 -1.41 -1.06 -20.39
CA PHE A 456 -1.25 0.39 -20.24
C PHE A 456 -1.76 1.16 -21.46
N LEU A 457 -2.43 2.27 -21.18
CA LEU A 457 -2.91 3.24 -22.16
C LEU A 457 -2.20 4.58 -21.96
N ASP A 458 -1.37 4.97 -22.92
CA ASP A 458 -0.74 6.29 -22.96
C ASP A 458 -1.78 7.39 -23.26
N LYS A 459 -2.41 7.90 -22.19
CA LYS A 459 -3.61 8.76 -22.22
C LYS A 459 -3.61 9.75 -21.05
N ASN A 460 -4.35 10.83 -21.20
CA ASN A 460 -4.60 11.78 -20.11
C ASN A 460 -5.73 11.25 -19.23
N PHE A 461 -5.41 10.90 -17.99
CA PHE A 461 -6.41 10.44 -17.03
C PHE A 461 -6.83 11.54 -16.06
N TYR A 462 -8.11 11.52 -15.72
CA TYR A 462 -8.69 12.36 -14.68
C TYR A 462 -9.56 11.50 -13.77
N VAL A 463 -9.50 11.72 -12.47
CA VAL A 463 -10.26 10.94 -11.48
C VAL A 463 -11.31 11.81 -10.82
N TYR A 464 -12.58 11.49 -11.03
CA TYR A 464 -13.68 12.22 -10.40
C TYR A 464 -14.07 11.56 -9.08
N THR A 465 -13.85 12.28 -7.99
CA THR A 465 -14.18 11.85 -6.62
C THR A 465 -15.28 12.70 -5.98
N SER A 466 -15.85 12.20 -4.88
CA SER A 466 -16.67 13.01 -4.00
C SER A 466 -16.52 12.54 -2.54
N PRO A 467 -17.14 13.20 -1.56
CA PRO A 467 -17.19 12.67 -0.20
C PRO A 467 -18.01 11.37 -0.06
N ALA A 468 -18.54 10.79 -1.14
CA ALA A 468 -19.07 9.42 -1.18
C ALA A 468 -18.06 8.39 -1.74
N THR A 469 -16.88 8.81 -2.17
CA THR A 469 -15.74 7.94 -2.50
C THR A 469 -15.08 7.47 -1.22
N PHE A 470 -14.91 6.17 -1.01
CA PHE A 470 -14.47 5.59 0.27
C PHE A 470 -13.68 4.27 0.09
N SER A 471 -12.95 3.84 1.13
CA SER A 471 -12.26 2.54 1.24
C SER A 471 -11.33 2.25 0.05
N ALA A 472 -11.43 1.12 -0.64
CA ALA A 472 -10.56 0.81 -1.78
C ALA A 472 -10.54 1.91 -2.88
N ALA A 473 -11.63 2.66 -3.08
CA ALA A 473 -11.65 3.79 -4.00
C ALA A 473 -10.85 5.01 -3.49
N ASN A 474 -10.74 5.14 -2.17
CA ASN A 474 -9.82 6.08 -1.52
C ASN A 474 -8.37 5.68 -1.78
N LEU A 475 -8.02 4.39 -1.67
CA LEU A 475 -6.69 3.89 -2.04
C LEU A 475 -6.37 4.14 -3.51
N PHE A 476 -7.30 3.83 -4.43
CA PHE A 476 -7.16 4.13 -5.85
C PHE A 476 -6.79 5.61 -6.06
N THR A 477 -7.54 6.50 -5.41
CA THR A 477 -7.30 7.95 -5.49
C THR A 477 -5.93 8.32 -4.92
N SER A 478 -5.50 7.71 -3.81
CA SER A 478 -4.17 7.93 -3.22
C SER A 478 -3.07 7.54 -4.18
N ILE A 479 -3.12 6.34 -4.77
CA ILE A 479 -2.08 5.86 -5.68
C ILE A 479 -2.01 6.72 -6.94
N VAL A 480 -3.15 7.14 -7.50
CA VAL A 480 -3.18 8.06 -8.65
C VAL A 480 -2.44 9.36 -8.33
N LYS A 481 -2.61 9.93 -7.13
CA LYS A 481 -1.87 11.13 -6.72
C LYS A 481 -0.39 10.83 -6.45
N ASP A 482 -0.11 9.73 -5.76
CA ASP A 482 1.23 9.38 -5.31
C ASP A 482 2.17 9.15 -6.50
N GLN A 483 1.69 8.50 -7.55
CA GLN A 483 2.40 8.21 -8.80
C GLN A 483 2.16 9.25 -9.91
N GLY A 484 1.32 10.26 -9.69
CA GLY A 484 1.04 11.29 -10.69
C GLY A 484 0.33 10.77 -11.95
N LEU A 485 -0.52 9.74 -11.81
CA LEU A 485 -1.16 9.05 -12.94
C LEU A 485 -2.29 9.85 -13.60
N GLY A 486 -2.75 10.92 -12.95
CA GLY A 486 -3.84 11.74 -13.45
C GLY A 486 -4.28 12.81 -12.45
N ILE A 487 -5.14 13.72 -12.91
CA ILE A 487 -5.65 14.82 -12.10
C ILE A 487 -6.88 14.36 -11.33
N VAL A 488 -6.87 14.52 -10.01
CA VAL A 488 -8.04 14.23 -9.16
C VAL A 488 -8.89 15.48 -9.02
N PHE A 489 -10.17 15.40 -9.38
CA PHE A 489 -11.11 16.52 -9.26
C PHE A 489 -12.42 16.10 -8.59
N GLY A 490 -13.21 17.09 -8.16
CA GLY A 490 -14.50 16.88 -7.50
C GLY A 490 -14.48 17.31 -6.05
N GLY A 491 -14.70 16.39 -5.11
CA GLY A 491 -14.60 16.68 -3.68
C GLY A 491 -13.79 15.64 -2.94
N LYS A 492 -13.10 16.07 -1.88
CA LYS A 492 -12.29 15.21 -0.99
C LYS A 492 -13.04 13.92 -0.66
N THR A 493 -12.36 12.78 -0.79
CA THR A 493 -12.92 11.46 -0.45
C THR A 493 -13.24 11.37 1.04
N SER A 494 -14.01 10.36 1.44
CA SER A 494 -14.33 10.10 2.85
C SER A 494 -13.24 9.32 3.60
N GLY A 495 -12.15 8.92 2.94
CA GLY A 495 -11.09 8.12 3.55
C GLY A 495 -11.40 6.64 3.60
N GLY A 496 -11.08 6.00 4.72
CA GLY A 496 -11.06 4.55 4.86
C GLY A 496 -9.67 4.01 4.56
N ALA A 497 -8.94 3.65 5.61
CA ALA A 497 -7.58 3.13 5.49
C ALA A 497 -7.47 1.64 5.80
N SER A 498 -8.39 1.03 6.54
CA SER A 498 -8.20 -0.36 6.97
C SER A 498 -9.07 -1.36 6.21
N ALA A 499 -8.60 -2.60 6.11
CA ALA A 499 -9.47 -3.73 5.76
C ALA A 499 -10.51 -3.92 6.87
N ILE A 500 -11.70 -4.39 6.51
CA ILE A 500 -12.73 -4.73 7.49
C ILE A 500 -12.54 -6.15 7.99
N ILE A 501 -12.78 -6.38 9.27
CA ILE A 501 -12.92 -7.71 9.87
C ILE A 501 -14.13 -7.75 10.78
N TYR A 502 -14.64 -8.94 11.05
CA TYR A 502 -15.74 -9.17 11.99
C TYR A 502 -15.23 -9.76 13.30
N THR A 503 -15.93 -9.46 14.38
CA THR A 503 -15.76 -10.20 15.64
C THR A 503 -17.08 -10.42 16.35
N VAL A 504 -17.16 -11.57 17.04
CA VAL A 504 -18.25 -11.95 17.93
C VAL A 504 -17.90 -11.54 19.36
N LEU A 505 -18.71 -10.66 19.93
CA LEU A 505 -18.54 -10.17 21.29
C LEU A 505 -19.10 -11.18 22.32
N PRO A 506 -18.64 -11.12 23.59
CA PRO A 506 -19.15 -11.99 24.67
C PRO A 506 -20.65 -11.91 24.92
N ASP A 507 -21.29 -10.78 24.60
CA ASP A 507 -22.75 -10.58 24.64
C ASP A 507 -23.48 -11.06 23.38
N GLY A 508 -22.78 -11.74 22.47
CA GLY A 508 -23.33 -12.23 21.20
C GLY A 508 -23.48 -11.14 20.14
N ALA A 509 -23.16 -9.88 20.43
CA ALA A 509 -23.17 -8.86 19.40
C ALA A 509 -22.09 -9.13 18.34
N LEU A 510 -22.38 -8.74 17.10
CA LEU A 510 -21.46 -8.81 15.97
C LEU A 510 -21.08 -7.40 15.57
N ILE A 511 -19.80 -7.09 15.57
CA ILE A 511 -19.28 -5.82 15.06
C ILE A 511 -18.38 -6.07 13.84
N VAL A 512 -18.38 -5.12 12.93
CA VAL A 512 -17.33 -4.95 11.91
C VAL A 512 -16.41 -3.82 12.36
N ASN A 513 -15.12 -3.90 12.05
CA ASN A 513 -14.17 -2.84 12.35
C ASN A 513 -12.98 -2.78 11.40
N SER A 514 -12.29 -1.63 11.43
CA SER A 514 -10.95 -1.45 10.89
C SER A 514 -9.95 -2.41 11.55
N SER A 515 -9.36 -3.31 10.76
CA SER A 515 -8.32 -4.24 11.20
C SER A 515 -6.94 -3.59 11.25
N ASN A 516 -5.95 -4.33 11.73
CA ASN A 516 -4.56 -3.90 11.69
C ASN A 516 -3.95 -3.81 10.29
N PHE A 517 -4.64 -4.23 9.22
CA PHE A 517 -4.18 -3.94 7.86
C PHE A 517 -4.56 -2.51 7.51
N THR A 518 -3.69 -1.54 7.78
CA THR A 518 -3.97 -0.10 7.62
C THR A 518 -3.15 0.51 6.49
N LEU A 519 -3.82 0.95 5.44
CA LEU A 519 -3.25 1.54 4.23
C LEU A 519 -2.64 2.92 4.49
N ILE A 520 -1.50 3.16 3.85
CA ILE A 520 -0.74 4.41 3.94
C ILE A 520 -0.37 4.92 2.54
N ASN A 521 -0.16 6.23 2.42
CA ASN A 521 0.35 6.85 1.18
C ASN A 521 1.88 6.68 1.04
N LYS A 522 2.45 7.18 -0.05
CA LYS A 522 3.91 7.14 -0.28
C LYS A 522 4.76 7.80 0.82
N ASP A 523 4.20 8.79 1.52
CA ASP A 523 4.86 9.52 2.61
C ASP A 523 4.74 8.77 3.96
N GLY A 524 4.05 7.63 3.99
CA GLY A 524 3.84 6.81 5.17
C GLY A 524 2.69 7.27 6.07
N GLU A 525 1.82 8.15 5.57
CA GLU A 525 0.67 8.68 6.31
C GLU A 525 -0.57 7.79 6.11
N VAL A 526 -1.32 7.54 7.18
CA VAL A 526 -2.58 6.79 7.14
C VAL A 526 -3.65 7.57 6.37
N ILE A 527 -4.24 6.95 5.35
CA ILE A 527 -5.18 7.61 4.42
C ILE A 527 -6.63 7.70 4.94
N GLU A 528 -6.83 7.60 6.25
CA GLU A 528 -8.14 7.44 6.89
C GLU A 528 -9.03 8.69 6.78
N ASP A 529 -8.43 9.89 6.67
CA ASP A 529 -9.18 11.16 6.57
C ASP A 529 -9.54 11.57 5.13
N GLY A 530 -9.15 10.76 4.14
CA GLY A 530 -9.46 10.98 2.74
C GLY A 530 -8.43 11.82 2.00
N ILE A 531 -8.45 11.67 0.69
CA ILE A 531 -7.52 12.27 -0.25
C ILE A 531 -8.11 13.57 -0.79
N ASP A 532 -7.34 14.66 -0.68
CA ASP A 532 -7.70 15.95 -1.23
C ASP A 532 -7.61 15.96 -2.76
N VAL A 533 -8.52 16.70 -3.38
CA VAL A 533 -8.57 16.86 -4.84
C VAL A 533 -7.63 17.96 -5.29
N ASP A 534 -7.12 17.84 -6.50
CA ASP A 534 -6.37 18.90 -7.16
C ASP A 534 -7.30 20.02 -7.61
N LEU A 535 -8.53 19.68 -8.03
CA LEU A 535 -9.54 20.65 -8.47
C LEU A 535 -10.91 20.42 -7.83
N ASN A 536 -11.49 21.45 -7.22
CA ASN A 536 -12.78 21.32 -6.56
C ASN A 536 -13.95 21.54 -7.54
N TYR A 537 -14.81 20.53 -7.69
CA TYR A 537 -16.06 20.60 -8.45
C TYR A 537 -17.22 19.98 -7.66
N SER A 538 -18.35 20.68 -7.66
CA SER A 538 -19.59 20.19 -7.05
C SER A 538 -20.52 19.58 -8.10
N TYR A 539 -21.11 18.43 -7.78
CA TYR A 539 -22.19 17.84 -8.57
C TYR A 539 -23.47 18.72 -8.51
N PRO A 540 -24.26 18.86 -9.60
CA PRO A 540 -24.06 18.28 -10.93
C PRO A 540 -23.01 19.02 -11.76
N ILE A 541 -22.18 18.25 -12.49
CA ILE A 541 -21.19 18.81 -13.40
C ILE A 541 -21.86 19.25 -14.70
N ARG A 542 -21.52 20.47 -15.14
CA ARG A 542 -21.71 20.91 -16.52
C ARG A 542 -20.51 20.46 -17.32
N TRP A 543 -20.65 19.33 -18.02
CA TRP A 543 -19.53 18.68 -18.73
C TRP A 543 -18.77 19.65 -19.62
N TYR A 544 -19.46 20.49 -20.40
CA TYR A 544 -18.82 21.47 -21.28
C TYR A 544 -17.76 22.34 -20.57
N ASP A 545 -18.07 22.91 -19.40
CA ASP A 545 -17.08 23.74 -18.71
C ASP A 545 -15.92 22.91 -18.16
N LEU A 546 -16.19 21.68 -17.71
CA LEU A 546 -15.16 20.78 -17.20
C LEU A 546 -14.21 20.34 -18.33
N ILE A 547 -14.73 20.04 -19.53
CA ILE A 547 -13.91 19.66 -20.67
C ILE A 547 -12.95 20.81 -21.01
N ASP A 548 -13.45 22.05 -21.08
CA ASP A 548 -12.60 23.22 -21.34
C ASP A 548 -11.53 23.38 -20.26
N ASP A 549 -11.89 23.24 -18.97
CA ASP A 549 -10.94 23.37 -17.86
C ASP A 549 -9.88 22.24 -17.91
N LEU A 550 -10.30 20.99 -18.07
CA LEU A 550 -9.42 19.81 -18.05
C LEU A 550 -8.49 19.73 -19.26
N THR A 551 -9.01 19.98 -20.46
CA THR A 551 -8.20 19.95 -21.70
C THR A 551 -7.11 21.00 -21.67
N ASN A 552 -7.39 22.20 -21.14
CA ASN A 552 -6.38 23.24 -20.97
C ASN A 552 -5.25 22.81 -20.02
N ILE A 553 -5.50 21.98 -19.01
CA ILE A 553 -4.44 21.60 -18.06
C ILE A 553 -3.31 20.79 -18.72
N PHE A 554 -3.56 20.06 -19.80
CA PHE A 554 -2.53 19.23 -20.46
C PHE A 554 -1.94 19.87 -21.72
N VAL A 555 -2.32 21.09 -22.08
CA VAL A 555 -1.70 21.79 -23.21
C VAL A 555 -0.48 22.56 -22.71
N ASP A 556 0.67 22.36 -23.37
CA ASP A 556 1.90 23.13 -23.14
C ASP A 556 1.61 24.62 -23.24
N SER A 557 1.72 25.37 -22.13
CA SER A 557 1.17 26.73 -22.05
C SER A 557 1.88 27.75 -22.94
N SER A 558 3.09 27.45 -23.40
CA SER A 558 3.98 28.42 -24.07
C SER A 558 4.96 27.75 -25.03
N GLU A 559 5.28 28.41 -26.14
CA GLU A 559 6.51 28.11 -26.91
C GLU A 559 7.64 29.00 -26.39
N VAL A 560 8.79 28.41 -26.05
CA VAL A 560 9.94 29.16 -25.52
C VAL A 560 11.07 29.19 -26.54
N VAL A 561 11.51 30.38 -26.90
CA VAL A 561 12.76 30.59 -27.64
C VAL A 561 13.83 31.04 -26.66
N VAL A 562 14.93 30.29 -26.59
CA VAL A 562 16.05 30.60 -25.70
C VAL A 562 17.30 30.87 -26.51
N TYR A 563 17.91 32.04 -26.28
CA TYR A 563 19.24 32.37 -26.79
C TYR A 563 20.26 32.24 -25.65
N LYS A 564 21.10 31.21 -25.73
CA LYS A 564 22.21 30.98 -24.79
C LYS A 564 23.48 31.64 -25.31
N ASN A 565 24.11 32.49 -24.50
CA ASN A 565 25.41 33.10 -24.78
C ASN A 565 26.41 32.75 -23.69
N THR A 566 27.44 31.99 -24.06
CA THR A 566 28.45 31.50 -23.12
C THR A 566 29.71 32.37 -23.18
N GLY A 567 29.98 33.11 -22.11
CA GLY A 567 31.19 33.91 -21.92
C GLY A 567 32.23 33.20 -21.05
N LYS A 568 33.41 33.81 -20.93
CA LYS A 568 34.58 33.25 -20.22
C LYS A 568 34.30 32.88 -18.75
N ASN A 569 33.54 33.72 -18.05
CA ASN A 569 33.24 33.55 -16.61
C ASN A 569 31.73 33.52 -16.33
N SER A 570 30.88 33.48 -17.36
CA SER A 570 29.44 33.55 -17.18
C SER A 570 28.67 32.93 -18.34
N VAL A 571 27.47 32.41 -18.07
CA VAL A 571 26.48 32.03 -19.08
C VAL A 571 25.31 32.99 -18.97
N ALA A 572 24.88 33.53 -20.10
CA ALA A 572 23.70 34.37 -20.20
C ALA A 572 22.62 33.62 -20.99
N TYR A 573 21.38 33.65 -20.49
CA TYR A 573 20.20 33.20 -21.20
C TYR A 573 19.30 34.38 -21.47
N ASP A 574 18.90 34.55 -22.73
CA ASP A 574 17.83 35.46 -23.11
C ASP A 574 16.61 34.61 -23.50
N PHE A 575 15.55 34.72 -22.69
CA PHE A 575 14.28 34.03 -22.89
C PHE A 575 13.31 34.96 -23.62
N ASP A 576 12.65 34.43 -24.64
CA ASP A 576 11.54 35.04 -25.38
C ASP A 576 10.41 34.01 -25.44
N ILE A 577 9.35 34.25 -24.67
CA ILE A 577 8.27 33.28 -24.43
C ILE A 577 7.03 33.73 -25.21
N ASP A 578 6.62 32.95 -26.22
CA ASP A 578 5.42 33.23 -27.00
C ASP A 578 4.17 32.66 -26.30
N ARG A 579 3.20 33.55 -26.04
CA ARG A 579 1.91 33.21 -25.44
C ARG A 579 0.99 32.65 -26.51
N SER A 580 1.15 31.38 -26.87
CA SER A 580 0.37 30.79 -27.96
C SER A 580 -1.04 30.32 -27.54
N LEU A 581 -1.45 30.44 -26.27
CA LEU A 581 -2.72 29.83 -25.79
C LEU A 581 -3.73 30.78 -25.15
N ASN A 582 -4.99 30.63 -25.59
CA ASN A 582 -6.14 31.27 -24.98
C ASN A 582 -6.55 30.51 -23.71
N GLY A 583 -6.76 31.21 -22.59
CA GLY A 583 -7.30 30.63 -21.36
C GLY A 583 -6.34 30.56 -20.17
N PHE A 584 -5.13 31.10 -20.31
CA PHE A 584 -4.15 31.20 -19.22
C PHE A 584 -3.76 32.65 -18.96
N ASP A 585 -3.82 33.04 -17.69
CA ASP A 585 -3.37 34.31 -17.16
C ASP A 585 -2.02 34.07 -16.45
N VAL A 586 -0.91 34.29 -17.16
CA VAL A 586 0.45 34.16 -16.60
C VAL A 586 0.61 35.07 -15.38
N ILE A 587 1.05 34.47 -14.28
CA ILE A 587 1.35 35.13 -13.01
C ILE A 587 2.83 35.52 -13.02
N ASN A 588 3.72 34.52 -13.06
CA ASN A 588 5.18 34.68 -12.96
C ASN A 588 5.90 33.65 -13.84
N TYR A 589 7.16 33.93 -14.16
CA TYR A 589 8.14 32.94 -14.60
C TYR A 589 9.17 32.75 -13.48
N ILE A 590 9.56 31.51 -13.21
CA ILE A 590 10.50 31.15 -12.17
C ILE A 590 11.73 30.51 -12.82
N LEU A 591 12.91 31.09 -12.62
CA LEU A 591 14.17 30.47 -13.01
C LEU A 591 14.84 29.85 -11.78
N SER A 592 14.97 28.53 -11.81
CA SER A 592 15.61 27.74 -10.76
C SER A 592 16.96 27.20 -11.26
N VAL A 593 18.01 27.37 -10.45
CA VAL A 593 19.32 26.78 -10.70
C VAL A 593 19.64 25.80 -9.59
N TYR A 594 19.96 24.56 -9.97
CA TYR A 594 20.33 23.50 -9.06
C TYR A 594 21.79 23.10 -9.26
N ASP A 595 22.43 22.64 -8.19
CA ASP A 595 23.60 21.79 -8.31
C ASP A 595 23.18 20.48 -8.98
N TYR A 596 23.86 20.10 -10.07
CA TYR A 596 23.45 18.95 -10.87
C TYR A 596 23.66 17.61 -10.14
N GLU A 597 24.66 17.51 -9.26
CA GLU A 597 24.98 16.25 -8.57
C GLU A 597 24.14 16.05 -7.32
N THR A 598 23.95 17.11 -6.53
CA THR A 598 23.21 17.02 -5.26
C THR A 598 21.72 17.32 -5.41
N ASN A 599 21.30 17.89 -6.55
CA ASN A 599 19.96 18.43 -6.79
C ASN A 599 19.57 19.54 -5.79
N GLU A 600 20.54 20.19 -5.16
CA GLU A 600 20.32 21.30 -4.22
C GLU A 600 19.97 22.59 -4.99
N LEU A 601 18.88 23.25 -4.60
CA LEU A 601 18.47 24.53 -5.19
C LEU A 601 19.42 25.67 -4.75
N LEU A 602 20.14 26.25 -5.71
CA LEU A 602 21.13 27.30 -5.49
C LEU A 602 20.55 28.71 -5.70
N HIS A 603 19.74 28.87 -6.74
CA HIS A 603 19.10 30.14 -7.09
C HIS A 603 17.65 29.90 -7.50
N ASN A 604 16.78 30.84 -7.12
CA ASN A 604 15.39 30.86 -7.52
C ASN A 604 14.98 32.33 -7.75
N VAL A 605 14.66 32.69 -9.00
CA VAL A 605 14.43 34.08 -9.43
C VAL A 605 13.11 34.22 -10.16
N LEU A 606 12.29 35.18 -9.70
CA LEU A 606 10.99 35.48 -10.30
C LEU A 606 11.10 36.57 -11.36
N PHE A 607 10.42 36.35 -12.50
CA PHE A 607 10.23 37.30 -13.58
C PHE A 607 8.75 37.46 -13.87
N THR A 608 8.33 38.65 -14.32
CA THR A 608 6.91 38.95 -14.65
C THR A 608 6.74 39.41 -16.10
N SER A 609 7.80 39.35 -16.89
CA SER A 609 7.82 39.70 -18.31
C SER A 609 8.05 38.44 -19.12
N ASP A 610 7.46 38.37 -20.30
CA ASP A 610 7.61 37.22 -21.22
C ASP A 610 8.99 37.20 -21.88
N ASP A 611 9.72 38.31 -21.76
CA ASP A 611 11.10 38.48 -22.15
C ASP A 611 11.97 38.77 -20.93
N PHE A 612 12.97 37.92 -20.68
CA PHE A 612 13.91 38.17 -19.60
C PHE A 612 15.29 37.58 -19.85
N THR A 613 16.30 38.21 -19.24
CA THR A 613 17.68 37.78 -19.30
C THR A 613 18.14 37.29 -17.92
N TYR A 614 18.76 36.12 -17.87
CA TYR A 614 19.45 35.62 -16.69
C TYR A 614 20.94 35.46 -16.95
N ASN A 615 21.76 35.99 -16.03
CA ASN A 615 23.22 35.88 -16.11
C ASN A 615 23.73 35.07 -14.91
N MET A 616 24.35 33.94 -15.19
CA MET A 616 24.97 33.08 -14.19
C MET A 616 26.48 33.19 -14.28
N SER A 617 27.17 33.34 -13.15
CA SER A 617 28.64 33.25 -13.12
C SER A 617 29.04 31.77 -13.13
N LYS A 618 30.03 31.39 -13.96
CA LYS A 618 30.64 30.06 -13.88
C LYS A 618 31.45 29.99 -12.59
N GLY A 619 31.17 29.01 -11.72
CA GLY A 619 31.88 28.80 -10.47
C GLY A 619 33.36 28.44 -10.67
N GLU A 620 34.17 28.55 -9.61
CA GLU A 620 35.53 27.97 -9.59
C GLU A 620 35.44 26.48 -9.19
N GLY A 621 35.74 25.56 -10.10
CA GLY A 621 35.78 24.10 -9.84
C GLY A 621 34.81 23.28 -10.71
N ASN A 622 34.88 21.95 -10.55
CA ASN A 622 34.06 20.94 -11.26
C ASN A 622 32.62 20.94 -10.73
N VAL A 623 31.79 21.92 -11.10
CA VAL A 623 30.38 21.97 -10.69
C VAL A 623 29.51 22.16 -11.94
N ALA A 624 28.68 21.15 -12.23
CA ALA A 624 27.65 21.24 -13.25
C ALA A 624 26.37 21.82 -12.62
N TYR A 625 25.65 22.64 -13.39
CA TYR A 625 24.40 23.26 -12.93
C TYR A 625 23.24 22.85 -13.83
N LYS A 626 22.09 22.52 -13.23
CA LYS A 626 20.81 22.40 -13.94
C LYS A 626 20.09 23.73 -13.87
N VAL A 627 19.71 24.29 -15.03
CA VAL A 627 18.85 25.47 -15.12
C VAL A 627 17.47 25.00 -15.55
N GLU A 628 16.45 25.43 -14.84
CA GLU A 628 15.04 25.21 -15.17
C GLU A 628 14.33 26.57 -15.21
N VAL A 629 13.44 26.74 -16.19
CA VAL A 629 12.45 27.81 -16.17
C VAL A 629 11.08 27.19 -16.11
N SER A 630 10.32 27.56 -15.10
CA SER A 630 8.89 27.29 -15.00
C SER A 630 8.06 28.56 -15.18
N VAL A 631 6.80 28.39 -15.57
CA VAL A 631 5.79 29.44 -15.63
C VAL A 631 4.66 29.08 -14.68
N GLU A 632 4.25 30.06 -13.87
CA GLU A 632 3.03 30.01 -13.06
C GLU A 632 1.92 30.75 -13.80
N TYR A 633 0.76 30.13 -13.96
CA TYR A 633 -0.40 30.76 -14.56
C TYR A 633 -1.70 30.39 -13.85
N ASN A 634 -2.66 31.31 -13.93
CA ASN A 634 -4.04 31.08 -13.56
C ASN A 634 -4.84 30.64 -14.78
N ILE A 635 -5.62 29.56 -14.69
CA ILE A 635 -6.59 29.23 -15.74
C ILE A 635 -7.75 30.23 -15.64
N THR A 636 -7.96 30.99 -16.71
CA THR A 636 -8.91 32.11 -16.76
C THR A 636 -10.31 31.64 -16.34
N ASN A 637 -10.96 32.39 -15.43
CA ASN A 637 -12.30 32.15 -14.86
C ASN A 637 -12.42 31.14 -13.69
N ARG A 638 -11.33 30.57 -13.14
CA ARG A 638 -11.47 29.50 -12.11
C ARG A 638 -10.55 29.57 -10.88
N GLU A 639 -9.64 30.55 -10.74
CA GLU A 639 -8.64 30.59 -9.64
C GLU A 639 -7.84 29.28 -9.51
N ILE A 640 -7.57 28.61 -10.65
CA ILE A 640 -6.72 27.41 -10.70
C ILE A 640 -5.31 27.86 -11.06
N GLU A 641 -4.37 27.72 -10.12
CA GLU A 641 -2.95 27.97 -10.33
C GLU A 641 -2.27 26.69 -10.83
N LYS A 642 -1.48 26.79 -11.91
CA LYS A 642 -0.62 25.71 -12.42
C LYS A 642 0.79 26.25 -12.60
N GLU A 643 1.78 25.43 -12.26
CA GLU A 643 3.18 25.64 -12.57
C GLU A 643 3.63 24.61 -13.61
N GLU A 644 4.36 25.05 -14.64
CA GLU A 644 4.83 24.21 -15.74
C GLU A 644 6.29 24.51 -16.07
N ILE A 645 7.15 23.49 -16.12
CA ILE A 645 8.53 23.64 -16.59
C ILE A 645 8.53 23.74 -18.11
N ILE A 646 8.92 24.91 -18.62
CA ILE A 646 8.90 25.25 -20.05
C ILE A 646 10.30 25.23 -20.68
N PHE A 647 11.35 25.12 -19.87
CA PHE A 647 12.73 24.98 -20.35
C PHE A 647 13.63 24.30 -19.31
N THR A 648 14.54 23.45 -19.78
CA THR A 648 15.64 22.93 -18.96
C THR A 648 16.94 22.90 -19.76
N ASP A 649 18.07 23.16 -19.10
CA ASP A 649 19.41 23.09 -19.68
C ASP A 649 20.43 22.67 -18.62
N ILE A 650 21.53 22.07 -19.05
CA ILE A 650 22.65 21.69 -18.20
C ILE A 650 23.86 22.53 -18.61
N ILE A 651 24.53 23.14 -17.65
CA ILE A 651 25.73 23.94 -17.88
C ILE A 651 26.96 23.13 -17.51
N ASP A 652 27.77 22.88 -18.54
CA ASP A 652 29.02 22.11 -18.53
C ASP A 652 30.27 23.01 -18.44
N ASP A 653 31.40 22.46 -18.00
CA ASP A 653 32.63 23.16 -17.62
C ASP A 653 33.62 23.41 -18.80
N HIS A 654 33.45 22.75 -19.95
CA HIS A 654 34.31 22.88 -21.15
C HIS A 654 33.53 23.20 -22.46
N SER A 655 34.25 23.72 -23.48
CA SER A 655 33.61 24.15 -24.75
C SER A 655 33.51 22.98 -25.73
N ASN A 656 32.34 22.83 -26.35
CA ASN A 656 32.09 21.85 -27.40
C ASN A 656 32.53 22.29 -28.82
N THR A 657 33.14 23.47 -28.97
CA THR A 657 33.48 24.06 -30.29
C THR A 657 34.86 24.70 -30.36
N PHE A 658 35.43 24.82 -31.58
CA PHE A 658 36.73 25.46 -31.83
C PHE A 658 36.63 26.99 -31.80
N ASP A 659 36.57 27.54 -30.61
CA ASP A 659 36.50 28.98 -30.40
C ASP A 659 37.67 29.49 -29.55
N LEU A 660 37.78 30.81 -29.44
CA LEU A 660 38.84 31.48 -28.69
C LEU A 660 38.81 31.19 -27.18
N TYR A 661 37.75 30.53 -26.71
CA TYR A 661 37.45 30.21 -25.32
C TYR A 661 37.74 28.74 -24.97
N ALA A 662 38.14 27.90 -25.92
CA ALA A 662 38.61 26.54 -25.66
C ALA A 662 39.76 26.54 -24.63
N THR A 663 39.71 25.57 -23.70
CA THR A 663 40.65 25.44 -22.59
C THR A 663 42.09 25.25 -23.09
N GLU A 664 43.04 26.05 -22.59
CA GLU A 664 44.44 26.01 -23.05
C GLU A 664 45.25 24.94 -22.30
N ILE A 665 45.78 23.97 -23.04
CA ILE A 665 46.66 22.92 -22.53
C ILE A 665 48.13 23.34 -22.72
N PRO A 666 48.93 23.44 -21.64
CA PRO A 666 50.36 23.68 -21.74
C PRO A 666 51.10 22.50 -22.37
N ILE A 667 51.99 22.77 -23.34
CA ILE A 667 52.83 21.72 -23.94
C ILE A 667 53.79 21.16 -22.89
N GLY A 668 53.77 19.83 -22.70
CA GLY A 668 54.62 19.10 -21.77
C GLY A 668 53.96 18.76 -20.44
N GLU A 669 52.79 19.32 -20.12
CA GLU A 669 52.06 19.07 -18.88
C GLU A 669 50.86 18.13 -19.11
N LYS A 670 50.50 17.36 -18.08
CA LYS A 670 49.27 16.57 -18.10
C LYS A 670 48.11 17.44 -17.64
N PHE A 671 47.07 17.49 -18.44
CA PHE A 671 45.79 18.08 -18.10
C PHE A 671 44.81 16.96 -17.77
N TYR A 672 43.98 17.16 -16.74
CA TYR A 672 42.97 16.19 -16.30
C TYR A 672 41.59 16.81 -16.53
N ALA A 673 40.66 16.00 -17.05
CA ALA A 673 39.28 16.38 -17.36
C ALA A 673 38.35 15.17 -17.12
N TYR A 674 37.04 15.39 -17.17
CA TYR A 674 36.03 14.36 -16.94
C TYR A 674 35.05 14.33 -18.12
N SER A 675 34.70 13.16 -18.62
CA SER A 675 33.69 13.01 -19.69
C SER A 675 32.35 12.54 -19.13
N TYR A 676 31.28 13.26 -19.42
CA TYR A 676 29.93 13.05 -18.87
C TYR A 676 29.03 12.13 -19.73
N GLY A 677 29.49 11.71 -20.92
CA GLY A 677 28.71 10.85 -21.81
C GLY A 677 29.43 10.55 -23.12
N VAL A 678 28.90 9.60 -23.90
CA VAL A 678 29.49 9.23 -25.21
C VAL A 678 29.37 10.33 -26.29
N ASP A 679 28.48 11.30 -26.07
CA ASP A 679 28.24 12.45 -26.96
C ASP A 679 28.93 13.74 -26.49
N ASP A 680 29.62 13.68 -25.34
CA ASP A 680 30.37 14.79 -24.76
C ASP A 680 31.65 15.08 -25.57
N LYS A 681 31.93 16.36 -25.86
CA LYS A 681 32.97 16.77 -26.83
C LYS A 681 33.81 17.93 -26.33
N ASP A 682 34.81 17.62 -25.52
CA ASP A 682 35.71 18.67 -25.06
C ASP A 682 36.68 19.16 -26.15
N ALA A 683 36.58 20.45 -26.49
CA ALA A 683 37.53 21.16 -27.35
C ALA A 683 38.59 21.89 -26.52
N PHE A 684 39.85 21.58 -26.81
CA PHE A 684 41.03 22.17 -26.18
C PHE A 684 41.86 22.95 -27.18
N LYS A 685 42.55 24.01 -26.74
CA LYS A 685 43.55 24.71 -27.54
C LYS A 685 44.96 24.50 -26.98
N PHE A 686 45.97 24.55 -27.83
CA PHE A 686 47.36 24.58 -27.41
C PHE A 686 48.22 25.40 -28.37
N THR A 687 49.28 26.00 -27.84
CA THR A 687 50.14 26.93 -28.58
C THR A 687 51.51 26.30 -28.85
N VAL A 688 51.85 26.13 -30.14
CA VAL A 688 53.16 25.65 -30.59
C VAL A 688 54.08 26.85 -30.83
N SER A 689 55.23 26.87 -30.16
CA SER A 689 56.21 27.96 -30.26
C SER A 689 57.36 27.67 -31.24
N GLU A 690 57.58 26.41 -31.59
CA GLU A 690 58.68 25.96 -32.46
C GLU A 690 58.20 24.84 -33.37
N SER A 691 58.62 24.85 -34.64
CA SER A 691 58.30 23.77 -35.57
C SER A 691 58.82 22.41 -35.06
N GLY A 692 58.05 21.35 -35.25
CA GLY A 692 58.45 20.00 -34.82
C GLY A 692 57.33 18.97 -34.90
N LEU A 693 57.68 17.74 -34.52
CA LEU A 693 56.74 16.65 -34.37
C LEU A 693 56.14 16.67 -32.96
N TYR A 694 54.82 16.78 -32.85
CA TYR A 694 54.08 16.81 -31.59
C TYR A 694 53.19 15.58 -31.47
N ARG A 695 53.16 14.98 -30.27
CA ARG A 695 52.32 13.85 -29.93
C ARG A 695 51.22 14.27 -28.97
N ILE A 696 50.01 13.79 -29.21
CA ILE A 696 48.88 13.89 -28.28
C ILE A 696 48.65 12.52 -27.64
N GLU A 697 48.60 12.49 -26.31
CA GLU A 697 48.40 11.27 -25.51
C GLU A 697 47.12 11.43 -24.68
N LEU A 698 46.19 10.47 -24.80
CA LEU A 698 45.05 10.30 -23.89
C LEU A 698 45.26 9.09 -22.98
N ASN A 699 45.03 9.26 -21.67
CA ASN A 699 45.08 8.19 -20.66
C ASN A 699 46.35 7.32 -20.72
N GLU A 700 47.48 7.99 -20.97
CA GLU A 700 48.85 7.46 -20.86
C GLU A 700 49.23 6.27 -21.76
N ASN A 701 48.31 5.61 -22.48
CA ASN A 701 48.64 4.41 -23.29
C ASN A 701 47.69 4.10 -24.47
N LYS A 702 46.60 4.83 -24.70
CA LYS A 702 45.69 4.55 -25.82
C LYS A 702 45.94 5.51 -26.99
N LEU A 703 46.35 4.96 -28.15
CA LEU A 703 46.53 5.70 -29.40
C LEU A 703 45.17 5.83 -30.10
N TYR A 704 44.36 6.81 -29.69
CA TYR A 704 43.15 7.19 -30.41
C TYR A 704 43.51 8.17 -31.53
N SER A 705 42.82 8.07 -32.67
CA SER A 705 42.99 9.05 -33.75
C SER A 705 42.30 10.35 -33.33
N HIS A 706 43.07 11.43 -33.22
CA HIS A 706 42.56 12.76 -32.87
C HIS A 706 42.49 13.62 -34.11
N SER A 707 41.50 14.50 -34.19
CA SER A 707 41.46 15.55 -35.22
C SER A 707 42.06 16.83 -34.66
N ILE A 708 43.02 17.42 -35.37
CA ILE A 708 43.60 18.73 -35.04
C ILE A 708 43.18 19.76 -36.08
N PHE A 709 42.85 20.96 -35.61
CA PHE A 709 42.43 22.08 -36.44
C PHE A 709 43.36 23.28 -36.23
N ASP A 710 43.55 24.09 -37.26
CA ASP A 710 44.26 25.36 -37.16
C ASP A 710 43.38 26.46 -36.55
N GLU A 711 43.96 27.64 -36.29
CA GLU A 711 43.25 28.81 -35.76
C GLU A 711 42.05 29.26 -36.62
N LYS A 712 42.00 28.86 -37.90
CA LYS A 712 40.94 29.19 -38.85
C LYS A 712 39.90 28.07 -38.97
N GLY A 713 40.00 27.01 -38.15
CA GLY A 713 39.11 25.86 -38.16
C GLY A 713 39.34 24.87 -39.31
N ASN A 714 40.46 24.97 -40.04
CA ASN A 714 40.80 23.98 -41.07
C ASN A 714 41.41 22.74 -40.43
N LEU A 715 40.95 21.55 -40.85
CA LEU A 715 41.54 20.28 -40.42
C LEU A 715 43.00 20.19 -40.87
N ILE A 716 43.91 20.08 -39.91
CA ILE A 716 45.35 19.86 -40.13
C ILE A 716 45.64 18.38 -40.39
N GLY A 717 44.93 17.49 -39.70
CA GLY A 717 45.02 16.05 -39.93
C GLY A 717 44.35 15.23 -38.83
N GLU A 718 44.37 13.92 -39.03
CA GLU A 718 43.86 12.92 -38.07
C GLU A 718 44.98 11.95 -37.69
N GLY A 719 45.15 11.68 -36.39
CA GLY A 719 46.16 10.75 -35.88
C GLY A 719 46.61 11.06 -34.45
N CYS A 720 47.78 10.54 -34.04
CA CYS A 720 48.35 10.78 -32.71
C CYS A 720 49.64 11.63 -32.75
N ASP A 721 50.28 11.73 -33.91
CA ASP A 721 51.54 12.45 -34.13
C ASP A 721 51.36 13.45 -35.29
N PHE A 722 51.73 14.71 -35.06
CA PHE A 722 51.48 15.81 -35.98
C PHE A 722 52.73 16.65 -36.19
N GLN A 723 53.06 16.92 -37.46
CA GLN A 723 54.09 17.88 -37.80
C GLN A 723 53.47 19.28 -37.77
N LEU A 724 53.82 20.07 -36.77
CA LEU A 724 53.24 21.40 -36.52
C LEU A 724 54.29 22.49 -36.66
N GLU A 725 53.84 23.65 -37.14
CA GLU A 725 54.61 24.89 -37.21
C GLU A 725 54.20 25.81 -36.06
N PRO A 726 54.92 26.91 -35.76
CA PRO A 726 54.51 27.84 -34.72
C PRO A 726 53.12 28.42 -34.99
N GLY A 727 52.20 28.28 -34.04
CA GLY A 727 50.80 28.64 -34.20
C GLY A 727 49.90 28.10 -33.09
N VAL A 728 48.63 28.49 -33.14
CA VAL A 728 47.57 28.00 -32.24
C VAL A 728 46.81 26.87 -32.94
N TYR A 729 46.57 25.79 -32.20
CA TYR A 729 45.88 24.60 -32.68
C TYR A 729 44.78 24.18 -31.72
N TYR A 730 43.74 23.53 -32.24
CA TYR A 730 42.62 23.00 -31.49
C TYR A 730 42.53 21.48 -31.61
N LEU A 731 42.12 20.82 -30.52
CA LEU A 731 41.95 19.38 -30.36
C LEU A 731 40.54 19.11 -29.84
N VAL A 732 39.79 18.18 -30.46
CA VAL A 732 38.63 17.56 -29.80
C VAL A 732 39.07 16.26 -29.16
N ALA A 733 38.86 16.11 -27.86
CA ALA A 733 39.01 14.83 -27.22
C ALA A 733 37.82 13.94 -27.62
N SER A 734 38.08 12.96 -28.51
CA SER A 734 37.10 11.90 -28.80
C SER A 734 37.21 10.86 -27.70
N ILE A 735 36.41 11.02 -26.64
CA ILE A 735 36.41 10.11 -25.50
C ILE A 735 35.28 9.11 -25.70
N HIS A 736 35.61 7.82 -25.69
CA HIS A 736 34.63 6.74 -25.81
C HIS A 736 34.26 6.12 -24.45
N ASP A 737 34.93 6.54 -23.37
CA ASP A 737 34.78 6.01 -22.02
C ASP A 737 34.28 7.14 -21.09
N VAL A 738 33.15 6.97 -20.41
CA VAL A 738 32.65 7.91 -19.38
C VAL A 738 33.59 7.89 -18.17
N GLY A 739 33.94 9.07 -17.63
CA GLY A 739 34.78 9.20 -16.43
C GLY A 739 36.04 10.08 -16.59
N ASP A 740 36.93 10.00 -15.59
CA ASP A 740 38.19 10.74 -15.55
C ASP A 740 39.11 10.38 -16.73
N TYR A 741 39.66 11.40 -17.38
CA TYR A 741 40.68 11.21 -18.40
C TYR A 741 41.77 12.28 -18.34
N SER A 742 42.91 11.98 -18.94
CA SER A 742 44.06 12.90 -19.02
C SER A 742 44.48 13.12 -20.46
N ILE A 743 44.83 14.37 -20.77
CA ILE A 743 45.35 14.80 -22.07
C ILE A 743 46.75 15.37 -21.88
N GLN A 744 47.64 15.04 -22.81
CA GLN A 744 48.96 15.63 -22.84
C GLN A 744 49.48 15.85 -24.26
N VAL A 745 49.96 17.06 -24.53
CA VAL A 745 50.65 17.41 -25.78
C VAL A 745 52.16 17.46 -25.53
N ARG A 746 52.96 16.67 -26.25
CA ARG A 746 54.43 16.61 -26.09
C ARG A 746 55.16 16.80 -27.41
N LYS A 747 56.21 17.62 -27.42
CA LYS A 747 57.17 17.67 -28.54
C LYS A 747 58.03 16.40 -28.53
N ARG A 748 58.11 15.69 -29.66
CA ARG A 748 59.00 14.55 -29.84
C ARG A 748 60.40 15.02 -30.22
N ILE A 749 61.40 14.59 -29.46
CA ILE A 749 62.80 14.76 -29.82
C ILE A 749 63.18 13.54 -30.65
N ILE A 750 63.35 13.74 -31.96
CA ILE A 750 63.85 12.69 -32.86
C ILE A 750 65.38 12.62 -32.64
N SER A 751 65.88 11.52 -32.07
CA SER A 751 67.31 11.22 -32.01
C SER A 751 67.81 10.59 -33.31
#